data_AF-A0A1B8ETG4-F1
#
_entry.id   AF-A0A1B8ETG4-F1
#
_cell.length_a   1.000
_cell.length_b   1.000
_cell.length_c   1.000
_cell.angle_alpha   90.00
_cell.angle_beta   90.00
_cell.angle_gamma   90.00
#
_symmetry.space_group_name_H-M   'P 1'
#
loop_
_entity.id
_entity.type
_entity.pdbx_description
1 polymer ?
#
loop_
_entity_poly.entity_id
_entity_poly.type
_entity_poly.pdbx_seq_one_letter_code
_entity_poly.pdbx_strand_id
1 'polypeptide(L)'
;MAASLKACSEPTRSLVGYLGVFFLGDAPNVYFYLSNGNNALSFKALNGGQAILDPSSGTGGVRDPSIINGGGSEAGKKWYIIGTDLDIGKTTWDASQRKGSLSIYIWESTDLINWGTERLVKVENDQAGMVWAPDAIWDASKGQYLVHWASKFYPTSDSQHTGTPGASQIRYAYTSDFKTFTSPQTLIAASTPVIDLAILQLPQYGANSYARFLKDESASLVYMERSDDGLFGTWTRPGGASAWIHTQVEGPYAYLDNQVDGKVNLLLDYYGSDGYRPFTSTNLNANAWVDGDRTNFPTYLRHGSVIGINQARYDALNANWGAHAPSDTAAKHPRLTAAEVTALPGYSSVTWELQPTQEGKLKVAEGRGGPLNISWEVHGTGKTKVIAAWQRQTLRFGHEQGDQYSFLIFDNRGIGRSDKPVMRYSTSEMAKDVVELADHLGWTQERELHVIGVSMGGMIAQELGQLIPERICSLSLFSTLARFQRTVPFLQNLRNRVSMFLPKSLDRTIIDVAYNMFPDSWLDAPDTLHLPSSTTPGCLPAAGHTDWESGAYGHFPTNFARIAAQDLEKRSDTDGFGPKGFILQAIAAGWHDMSPERLKELGDKVGRERILVVHGTEDRMLTFPHGEALIKQLEPGQSYCDERRPSCVNCTTSERSCVYLDTGRKPPSLSPASPASSPALSHASRASFVGSPAATSATAVRVNGSFSPLGSSPVSSGPQGQFTPSSISPVIAGSTIGEASPHGASSPVNMLHLELLHHALTEQALYVGASQSYAQIMTDMVIPPALSYPFLMNELLALSALHLATVQPNRRQHLESVAAELQTSALSSFNQSCHQVTPSNCLPMFVFSSFIGNHVFYTTFRFHSDNFHSFLEEFVKYMQLHRGVRSVISNNWQMLRELSAKALMLEDESDLPTRGEPQGNECDSLRHLLETADLSPATRETYMQAVESLQWGFDAQRVRHVVGLAFAWPIQISTEYLDLLKQRRPEALAILAHFAVMLHSHRSAWLIGGAGRYIIESISGYLGTYWENWLAWPVAALAESSTPAE
;
A
#
# COMPACT_ATOMS: atom_id res chain seq x y z
N MET A 1 21.03 -66.09 -14.08
CA MET A 1 21.79 -65.10 -13.29
C MET A 1 20.90 -63.91 -13.06
N ALA A 2 20.35 -63.79 -11.85
CA ALA A 2 19.54 -62.65 -11.43
C ALA A 2 20.43 -61.73 -10.58
N ALA A 3 20.71 -60.51 -11.06
CA ALA A 3 21.07 -59.34 -10.26
C ALA A 3 21.26 -58.12 -11.18
N SER A 4 20.79 -56.96 -10.69
CA SER A 4 21.19 -55.61 -11.11
C SER A 4 20.54 -55.00 -12.36
N LEU A 5 19.25 -54.65 -12.28
CA LEU A 5 18.70 -53.42 -12.87
C LEU A 5 17.67 -52.86 -11.88
N LYS A 6 18.16 -52.28 -10.77
CA LYS A 6 17.35 -51.40 -9.93
C LYS A 6 17.53 -49.99 -10.50
N ALA A 7 16.44 -49.43 -11.04
CA ALA A 7 16.37 -48.03 -11.41
C ALA A 7 16.90 -47.17 -10.24
N CYS A 8 17.65 -46.11 -10.57
CA CYS A 8 18.15 -45.13 -9.60
C CYS A 8 17.00 -44.28 -9.03
N SER A 9 16.07 -44.89 -8.32
CA SER A 9 15.54 -44.30 -7.10
C SER A 9 16.53 -44.67 -6.00
N GLU A 10 16.88 -43.76 -5.10
CA GLU A 10 17.40 -44.22 -3.80
C GLU A 10 16.48 -45.36 -3.33
N PRO A 11 17.01 -46.48 -2.80
CA PRO A 11 16.13 -47.44 -2.16
C PRO A 11 15.27 -46.66 -1.18
N THR A 12 13.97 -46.93 -1.16
CA THR A 12 12.96 -46.52 -0.17
C THR A 12 13.43 -46.86 1.25
N ARG A 13 14.51 -46.22 1.67
CA ARG A 13 15.12 -46.18 2.99
C ARG A 13 14.78 -44.79 3.49
N SER A 14 13.66 -44.72 4.20
CA SER A 14 13.32 -43.65 5.14
C SER A 14 13.49 -42.22 4.61
N LEU A 15 12.69 -41.82 3.62
CA LEU A 15 12.34 -40.40 3.48
C LEU A 15 11.48 -40.02 4.68
N VAL A 16 11.83 -38.92 5.35
CA VAL A 16 11.20 -38.52 6.63
C VAL A 16 10.64 -37.11 6.60
N GLY A 17 10.83 -36.39 5.50
CA GLY A 17 10.32 -35.05 5.30
C GLY A 17 10.59 -34.54 3.88
N TYR A 18 10.36 -33.25 3.69
CA TYR A 18 10.45 -32.54 2.43
C TYR A 18 11.21 -31.23 2.63
N LEU A 19 11.96 -30.82 1.61
CA LEU A 19 12.54 -29.50 1.47
C LEU A 19 11.82 -28.76 0.34
N GLY A 20 11.17 -27.66 0.68
CA GLY A 20 10.61 -26.70 -0.26
C GLY A 20 11.55 -25.53 -0.50
N VAL A 21 11.61 -25.06 -1.75
CA VAL A 21 12.43 -23.96 -2.24
C VAL A 21 11.54 -23.01 -3.02
N PHE A 22 11.38 -21.78 -2.53
CA PHE A 22 10.38 -20.82 -3.04
C PHE A 22 10.96 -19.41 -3.14
N PHE A 23 10.24 -18.51 -3.80
CA PHE A 23 10.46 -17.05 -3.67
C PHE A 23 9.22 -16.36 -3.06
N LEU A 24 9.38 -15.10 -2.67
CA LEU A 24 8.31 -14.24 -2.19
C LEU A 24 8.02 -13.14 -3.22
N GLY A 25 6.75 -12.84 -3.46
CA GLY A 25 6.34 -12.00 -4.60
C GLY A 25 7.00 -10.62 -4.68
N ASP A 26 7.20 -9.95 -3.53
CA ASP A 26 7.83 -8.64 -3.36
C ASP A 26 9.31 -8.71 -2.95
N ALA A 27 9.84 -9.91 -2.71
CA ALA A 27 11.23 -10.16 -2.36
C ALA A 27 11.74 -11.37 -3.16
N PRO A 28 12.11 -11.18 -4.44
CA PRO A 28 12.46 -12.25 -5.38
C PRO A 28 13.83 -12.86 -5.06
N ASN A 29 13.91 -13.57 -3.93
CA ASN A 29 15.09 -14.30 -3.43
C ASN A 29 14.71 -15.77 -3.20
N VAL A 30 15.68 -16.63 -2.88
CA VAL A 30 15.42 -18.06 -2.61
C VAL A 30 15.26 -18.31 -1.11
N TYR A 31 14.14 -18.89 -0.72
CA TYR A 31 13.79 -19.23 0.66
C TYR A 31 13.55 -20.73 0.80
N PHE A 32 14.07 -21.32 1.88
CA PHE A 32 13.87 -22.75 2.14
C PHE A 32 12.84 -22.97 3.23
N TYR A 33 12.07 -24.04 3.05
CA TYR A 33 11.02 -24.47 3.96
C TYR A 33 11.19 -25.96 4.22
N LEU A 34 11.26 -26.36 5.49
CA LEU A 34 11.36 -27.77 5.88
C LEU A 34 9.99 -28.26 6.29
N SER A 35 9.59 -29.45 5.87
CA SER A 35 8.30 -29.99 6.31
C SER A 35 8.27 -30.26 7.81
N ASN A 36 7.09 -30.17 8.42
CA ASN A 36 6.88 -30.59 9.80
C ASN A 36 6.75 -32.11 9.86
N GLY A 37 7.87 -32.78 10.15
CA GLY A 37 7.97 -34.22 10.02
C GLY A 37 7.72 -34.66 8.58
N ASN A 38 7.03 -35.78 8.38
CA ASN A 38 6.79 -36.34 7.03
C ASN A 38 5.50 -35.84 6.37
N ASN A 39 4.97 -34.69 6.81
CA ASN A 39 3.75 -34.11 6.24
C ASN A 39 4.07 -33.27 4.99
N ALA A 40 3.59 -33.73 3.83
CA ALA A 40 3.78 -33.07 2.55
C ALA A 40 3.13 -31.68 2.47
N LEU A 41 2.15 -31.37 3.31
CA LEU A 41 1.35 -30.14 3.25
C LEU A 41 1.55 -29.25 4.48
N SER A 42 2.62 -29.49 5.25
CA SER A 42 2.95 -28.67 6.40
C SER A 42 4.44 -28.36 6.40
N PHE A 43 4.76 -27.07 6.39
CA PHE A 43 6.13 -26.59 6.32
C PHE A 43 6.39 -25.48 7.32
N LYS A 44 7.65 -25.40 7.77
CA LYS A 44 8.20 -24.29 8.54
C LYS A 44 9.33 -23.64 7.76
N ALA A 45 9.44 -22.32 7.87
CA ALA A 45 10.55 -21.59 7.28
C ALA A 45 11.88 -22.00 7.92
N LEU A 46 12.91 -22.15 7.08
CA LEU A 46 14.29 -22.26 7.53
C LEU A 46 14.94 -20.87 7.56
N ASN A 47 16.11 -20.76 8.21
CA ASN A 47 16.89 -19.52 8.29
C ASN A 47 16.09 -18.32 8.86
N GLY A 48 15.18 -18.59 9.81
CA GLY A 48 14.32 -17.55 10.39
C GLY A 48 13.40 -16.84 9.39
N GLY A 49 13.11 -17.48 8.24
CA GLY A 49 12.33 -16.87 7.16
C GLY A 49 13.12 -15.87 6.30
N GLN A 50 14.44 -15.76 6.50
CA GLN A 50 15.32 -14.99 5.64
C GLN A 50 15.72 -15.81 4.40
N ALA A 51 16.07 -15.09 3.32
CA ALA A 51 16.57 -15.72 2.11
C ALA A 51 17.84 -16.54 2.41
N ILE A 52 17.93 -17.72 1.81
CA ILE A 52 19.16 -18.54 1.80
C ILE A 52 20.05 -18.14 0.63
N LEU A 53 19.47 -17.80 -0.51
CA LEU A 53 20.20 -17.29 -1.68
C LEU A 53 19.59 -15.94 -2.10
N ASP A 54 20.44 -14.93 -2.17
CA ASP A 54 20.09 -13.54 -2.51
C ASP A 54 20.94 -13.12 -3.72
N PRO A 55 20.36 -13.04 -4.93
CA PRO A 55 21.13 -12.85 -6.14
C PRO A 55 21.61 -11.40 -6.29
N SER A 56 22.85 -11.22 -6.72
CA SER A 56 23.46 -9.90 -6.93
C SER A 56 23.76 -9.57 -8.39
N SER A 57 23.77 -10.60 -9.24
CA SER A 57 24.00 -10.52 -10.68
C SER A 57 22.70 -10.26 -11.44
N GLY A 58 22.75 -10.18 -12.78
CA GLY A 58 21.55 -10.08 -13.63
C GLY A 58 20.66 -8.90 -13.27
N THR A 59 19.37 -9.17 -13.08
CA THR A 59 18.37 -8.19 -12.62
C THR A 59 18.41 -7.93 -11.10
N GLY A 60 19.17 -8.74 -10.35
CA GLY A 60 19.22 -8.71 -8.88
C GLY A 60 17.94 -9.23 -8.23
N GLY A 61 17.24 -10.16 -8.88
CA GLY A 61 16.09 -10.88 -8.35
C GLY A 61 15.88 -12.21 -9.07
N VAL A 62 15.53 -13.25 -8.32
CA VAL A 62 15.21 -14.60 -8.80
C VAL A 62 13.76 -14.96 -8.53
N ARG A 63 13.09 -15.49 -9.56
CA ARG A 63 11.74 -16.05 -9.46
C ARG A 63 11.75 -17.51 -9.86
N ASP A 64 10.69 -18.22 -9.50
CA ASP A 64 10.43 -19.60 -9.91
C ASP A 64 11.60 -20.57 -9.62
N PRO A 65 12.18 -20.60 -8.39
CA PRO A 65 13.33 -21.44 -8.13
C PRO A 65 12.96 -22.93 -8.12
N SER A 66 13.66 -23.72 -8.92
CA SER A 66 13.56 -25.18 -8.94
C SER A 66 14.78 -25.87 -8.33
N ILE A 67 14.57 -26.73 -7.33
CA ILE A 67 15.58 -27.60 -6.74
C ILE A 67 15.66 -28.94 -7.47
N ILE A 68 16.84 -29.25 -7.99
CA ILE A 68 17.09 -30.42 -8.83
C ILE A 68 17.98 -31.41 -8.08
N ASN A 69 17.52 -32.66 -7.96
CA ASN A 69 18.34 -33.75 -7.47
C ASN A 69 19.38 -34.14 -8.53
N GLY A 70 20.62 -34.39 -8.08
CA GLY A 70 21.68 -34.92 -8.93
C GLY A 70 21.27 -36.24 -9.59
N GLY A 71 21.62 -36.43 -10.85
CA GLY A 71 21.38 -37.63 -11.64
C GLY A 71 22.63 -38.48 -11.84
N GLY A 72 22.44 -39.74 -12.25
CA GLY A 72 23.55 -40.65 -12.54
C GLY A 72 24.53 -40.81 -11.37
N SER A 73 25.80 -40.46 -11.58
CA SER A 73 26.84 -40.54 -10.52
C SER A 73 26.69 -39.51 -9.41
N GLU A 74 25.92 -38.45 -9.64
CA GLU A 74 25.66 -37.36 -8.68
C GLU A 74 24.46 -37.64 -7.77
N ALA A 75 23.68 -38.70 -8.05
CA ALA A 75 22.49 -39.08 -7.29
C ALA A 75 22.80 -39.24 -5.79
N GLY A 76 22.03 -38.53 -4.96
CA GLY A 76 22.17 -38.48 -3.50
C GLY A 76 23.40 -37.71 -2.99
N LYS A 77 24.22 -37.13 -3.88
CA LYS A 77 25.49 -36.46 -3.55
C LYS A 77 25.55 -35.00 -3.96
N LYS A 78 24.69 -34.57 -4.88
CA LYS A 78 24.69 -33.22 -5.43
C LYS A 78 23.28 -32.73 -5.71
N TRP A 79 23.11 -31.42 -5.59
CA TRP A 79 21.86 -30.71 -5.85
C TRP A 79 22.16 -29.41 -6.58
N TYR A 80 21.18 -28.98 -7.38
CA TYR A 80 21.20 -27.71 -8.07
C TYR A 80 19.96 -26.90 -7.69
N ILE A 81 20.08 -25.57 -7.70
CA ILE A 81 18.93 -24.68 -7.76
C ILE A 81 19.07 -23.87 -9.04
N ILE A 82 18.02 -23.85 -9.83
CA ILE A 82 17.90 -22.99 -11.00
C ILE A 82 16.72 -22.04 -10.84
N GLY A 83 16.74 -20.88 -11.49
CA GLY A 83 15.64 -19.91 -11.38
C GLY A 83 15.64 -18.85 -12.47
N THR A 84 14.50 -18.20 -12.61
CA THR A 84 14.28 -17.08 -13.55
C THR A 84 15.04 -15.84 -13.09
N ASP A 85 15.83 -15.22 -13.96
CA ASP A 85 16.44 -13.91 -13.68
C ASP A 85 15.46 -12.77 -13.95
N LEU A 86 14.74 -12.37 -12.89
CA LEU A 86 13.72 -11.33 -12.94
C LEU A 86 13.46 -10.66 -11.57
N ASP A 87 13.79 -9.39 -11.48
CA ASP A 87 13.22 -8.45 -10.50
C ASP A 87 12.16 -7.57 -11.17
N ILE A 88 10.89 -7.93 -10.99
CA ILE A 88 9.77 -7.19 -11.58
C ILE A 88 9.65 -5.76 -11.01
N GLY A 89 10.18 -5.48 -9.81
CA GLY A 89 10.18 -4.15 -9.22
C GLY A 89 11.09 -3.14 -9.94
N LYS A 90 12.03 -3.65 -10.75
CA LYS A 90 12.98 -2.85 -11.55
C LYS A 90 12.61 -2.79 -13.04
N THR A 91 11.53 -3.45 -13.45
CA THR A 91 11.09 -3.50 -14.86
C THR A 91 9.56 -3.48 -14.96
N THR A 92 9.00 -3.75 -16.14
CA THR A 92 7.55 -3.96 -16.34
C THR A 92 7.31 -5.33 -16.95
N TRP A 93 6.09 -5.86 -16.78
CA TRP A 93 5.73 -7.17 -17.35
C TRP A 93 5.90 -7.21 -18.88
N ASP A 94 5.57 -6.13 -19.59
CA ASP A 94 5.77 -6.04 -21.04
C ASP A 94 7.27 -6.01 -21.40
N ALA A 95 8.05 -5.15 -20.76
CA ALA A 95 9.49 -5.07 -21.00
C ALA A 95 10.20 -6.40 -20.69
N SER A 96 9.80 -7.08 -19.61
CA SER A 96 10.35 -8.39 -19.23
C SER A 96 9.96 -9.53 -20.16
N GLN A 97 8.89 -9.39 -20.95
CA GLN A 97 8.51 -10.37 -21.98
C GLN A 97 9.16 -10.09 -23.33
N ARG A 98 9.45 -8.83 -23.63
CA ARG A 98 10.05 -8.40 -24.90
C ARG A 98 11.57 -8.47 -24.87
N LYS A 99 12.17 -8.00 -23.77
CA LYS A 99 13.62 -7.79 -23.61
C LYS A 99 14.09 -8.29 -22.24
N GLY A 100 13.45 -9.37 -21.76
CA GLY A 100 13.80 -10.02 -20.51
C GLY A 100 15.13 -10.74 -20.58
N SER A 101 15.56 -11.27 -19.43
CA SER A 101 16.78 -12.07 -19.37
C SER A 101 16.62 -13.34 -20.22
N LEU A 102 17.68 -13.67 -20.96
CA LEU A 102 17.81 -14.92 -21.71
C LEU A 102 18.61 -15.96 -20.93
N SER A 103 18.80 -15.71 -19.64
CA SER A 103 19.64 -16.50 -18.76
C SER A 103 18.86 -17.04 -17.56
N ILE A 104 19.35 -18.14 -17.02
CA ILE A 104 18.86 -18.72 -15.77
C ILE A 104 19.95 -18.61 -14.70
N TYR A 105 19.52 -18.43 -13.45
CA TYR A 105 20.42 -18.61 -12.32
C TYR A 105 20.71 -20.09 -12.11
N ILE A 106 21.91 -20.38 -11.61
CA ILE A 106 22.36 -21.72 -11.24
C ILE A 106 23.21 -21.62 -9.96
N TRP A 107 22.80 -22.36 -8.94
CA TRP A 107 23.59 -22.68 -7.75
C TRP A 107 23.77 -24.19 -7.64
N GLU A 108 24.87 -24.64 -7.03
CA GLU A 108 25.13 -26.05 -6.78
C GLU A 108 25.53 -26.29 -5.32
N SER A 109 25.13 -27.43 -4.77
CA SER A 109 25.45 -27.87 -3.41
C SER A 109 25.72 -29.37 -3.37
N THR A 110 26.53 -29.81 -2.41
CA THR A 110 26.81 -31.24 -2.14
C THR A 110 26.22 -31.72 -0.80
N ASP A 111 25.50 -30.84 -0.10
CA ASP A 111 24.94 -31.13 1.23
C ASP A 111 23.60 -30.44 1.53
N LEU A 112 23.06 -29.63 0.61
CA LEU A 112 21.86 -28.77 0.76
C LEU A 112 22.00 -27.60 1.74
N ILE A 113 23.18 -27.43 2.36
CA ILE A 113 23.46 -26.39 3.34
C ILE A 113 24.34 -25.31 2.72
N ASN A 114 25.46 -25.74 2.16
CA ASN A 114 26.46 -24.87 1.57
C ASN A 114 26.24 -24.81 0.07
N TRP A 115 25.94 -23.61 -0.42
CA TRP A 115 25.70 -23.33 -1.83
C TRP A 115 26.89 -22.57 -2.42
N GLY A 116 27.30 -22.96 -3.62
CA GLY A 116 28.32 -22.23 -4.38
C GLY A 116 27.87 -20.83 -4.80
N THR A 117 28.78 -20.06 -5.39
CA THR A 117 28.47 -18.74 -5.95
C THR A 117 27.43 -18.85 -7.07
N GLU A 118 26.56 -17.86 -7.15
CA GLU A 118 25.59 -17.74 -8.25
C GLU A 118 26.29 -17.75 -9.62
N ARG A 119 25.67 -18.42 -10.59
CA ARG A 119 26.03 -18.32 -12.00
C ARG A 119 24.81 -17.92 -12.80
N LEU A 120 24.96 -16.95 -13.70
CA LEU A 120 23.95 -16.58 -14.66
C LEU A 120 24.34 -17.13 -16.03
N VAL A 121 23.56 -18.10 -16.55
CA VAL A 121 23.90 -18.80 -17.79
C VAL A 121 22.85 -18.53 -18.85
N LYS A 122 23.27 -17.95 -19.97
CA LYS A 122 22.41 -17.73 -21.14
C LYS A 122 22.06 -19.07 -21.79
N VAL A 123 20.77 -19.37 -21.89
CA VAL A 123 20.28 -20.66 -22.43
C VAL A 123 19.44 -20.50 -23.69
N GLU A 124 19.09 -19.27 -24.06
CA GLU A 124 18.30 -18.99 -25.27
C GLU A 124 18.92 -17.90 -26.15
N ASN A 125 18.54 -17.91 -27.43
CA ASN A 125 19.05 -17.01 -28.46
C ASN A 125 18.33 -15.65 -28.49
N ASP A 126 18.90 -14.69 -29.22
CA ASP A 126 18.44 -13.28 -29.22
C ASP A 126 17.08 -13.06 -29.89
N GLN A 127 16.48 -14.05 -30.55
CA GLN A 127 15.10 -13.95 -31.05
C GLN A 127 14.06 -14.18 -29.95
N ALA A 128 14.47 -14.70 -28.80
CA ALA A 128 13.59 -14.88 -27.67
C ALA A 128 13.39 -13.55 -26.93
N GLY A 129 12.18 -13.36 -26.40
CA GLY A 129 11.85 -12.23 -25.56
C GLY A 129 12.26 -12.43 -24.09
N MET A 130 12.27 -13.68 -23.60
CA MET A 130 12.55 -14.02 -22.21
C MET A 130 12.81 -15.52 -21.99
N VAL A 131 13.36 -15.87 -20.84
CA VAL A 131 13.50 -17.24 -20.32
C VAL A 131 12.89 -17.30 -18.92
N TRP A 132 11.75 -17.98 -18.77
CA TRP A 132 10.98 -18.01 -17.53
C TRP A 132 10.69 -19.42 -17.02
N ALA A 133 10.50 -19.54 -15.70
CA ALA A 133 10.16 -20.74 -14.96
C ALA A 133 10.99 -21.98 -15.35
N PRO A 134 12.34 -21.94 -15.19
CA PRO A 134 13.17 -23.07 -15.53
C PRO A 134 13.01 -24.22 -14.53
N ASP A 135 12.92 -25.45 -15.05
CA ASP A 135 12.98 -26.69 -14.26
C ASP A 135 13.79 -27.75 -15.02
N ALA A 136 14.17 -28.84 -14.34
CA ALA A 136 14.99 -29.89 -14.94
C ALA A 136 14.66 -31.30 -14.44
N ILE A 137 14.76 -32.27 -15.34
CA ILE A 137 14.61 -33.69 -15.01
C ILE A 137 15.77 -34.49 -15.58
N TRP A 138 16.24 -35.49 -14.83
CA TRP A 138 17.30 -36.40 -15.31
C TRP A 138 16.76 -37.39 -16.33
N ASP A 139 17.28 -37.35 -17.56
CA ASP A 139 17.01 -38.36 -18.58
C ASP A 139 18.09 -39.45 -18.53
N ALA A 140 17.73 -40.58 -17.93
CA ALA A 140 18.62 -41.74 -17.81
C ALA A 140 19.04 -42.34 -19.16
N SER A 141 18.24 -42.17 -20.22
CA SER A 141 18.58 -42.68 -21.56
C SER A 141 19.68 -41.87 -22.23
N LYS A 142 19.81 -40.59 -21.85
CA LYS A 142 20.86 -39.67 -22.33
C LYS A 142 22.03 -39.54 -21.38
N GLY A 143 21.82 -39.85 -20.09
CA GLY A 143 22.80 -39.55 -19.05
C GLY A 143 23.01 -38.04 -18.87
N GLN A 144 21.94 -37.25 -19.05
CA GLN A 144 21.95 -35.79 -19.01
C GLN A 144 20.66 -35.26 -18.38
N TYR A 145 20.69 -34.02 -17.88
CA TYR A 145 19.50 -33.29 -17.45
C TYR A 145 18.83 -32.64 -18.66
N LEU A 146 17.53 -32.89 -18.83
CA LEU A 146 16.67 -32.09 -19.69
C LEU A 146 16.23 -30.87 -18.89
N VAL A 147 16.76 -29.69 -19.24
CA VAL A 147 16.39 -28.41 -18.63
C VAL A 147 15.41 -27.71 -19.56
N HIS A 148 14.26 -27.27 -19.05
CA HIS A 148 13.23 -26.62 -19.85
C HIS A 148 12.76 -25.31 -19.24
N TRP A 149 12.21 -24.42 -20.07
CA TRP A 149 11.71 -23.09 -19.69
C TRP A 149 10.66 -22.60 -20.68
N ALA A 150 9.89 -21.59 -20.29
CA ALA A 150 8.97 -20.90 -21.18
C ALA A 150 9.65 -19.71 -21.90
N SER A 151 9.30 -19.50 -23.17
CA SER A 151 9.81 -18.38 -23.96
C SER A 151 8.84 -17.95 -25.07
N LYS A 152 8.90 -16.68 -25.46
CA LYS A 152 8.22 -16.09 -26.63
C LYS A 152 9.25 -15.70 -27.67
N PHE A 153 8.92 -15.85 -28.95
CA PHE A 153 9.83 -15.57 -30.05
C PHE A 153 9.32 -14.48 -30.96
N TYR A 154 10.26 -13.68 -31.47
CA TYR A 154 10.04 -12.65 -32.46
C TYR A 154 10.58 -13.09 -33.83
N PRO A 155 9.96 -12.63 -34.93
CA PRO A 155 10.50 -12.84 -36.27
C PRO A 155 11.93 -12.31 -36.37
N THR A 156 12.79 -12.97 -37.15
CA THR A 156 14.17 -12.49 -37.40
C THR A 156 14.22 -11.07 -37.96
N SER A 157 13.16 -10.61 -38.65
CA SER A 157 13.02 -9.24 -39.14
C SER A 157 12.76 -8.21 -38.05
N ASP A 158 12.30 -8.62 -36.86
CA ASP A 158 12.02 -7.75 -35.72
C ASP A 158 13.09 -7.89 -34.63
N SER A 159 14.30 -7.45 -34.94
CA SER A 159 15.43 -7.48 -33.97
C SER A 159 15.24 -6.57 -32.75
N GLN A 160 14.21 -5.71 -32.73
CA GLN A 160 13.95 -4.78 -31.63
C GLN A 160 12.81 -5.24 -30.72
N HIS A 161 12.15 -6.35 -31.06
CA HIS A 161 11.03 -6.96 -30.32
C HIS A 161 9.87 -5.97 -30.10
N THR A 162 9.60 -5.12 -31.09
CA THR A 162 8.53 -4.10 -31.03
C THR A 162 7.18 -4.61 -31.53
N GLY A 163 7.18 -5.65 -32.36
CA GLY A 163 5.98 -6.27 -32.91
C GLY A 163 5.30 -7.23 -31.93
N THR A 164 4.35 -8.01 -32.45
CA THR A 164 3.65 -9.05 -31.67
C THR A 164 4.49 -10.33 -31.65
N PRO A 165 4.85 -10.89 -30.48
CA PRO A 165 5.54 -12.18 -30.41
C PRO A 165 4.60 -13.33 -30.82
N GLY A 166 5.18 -14.47 -31.13
CA GLY A 166 4.42 -15.73 -31.14
C GLY A 166 3.89 -16.11 -29.76
N ALA A 167 3.00 -17.10 -29.70
CA ALA A 167 2.58 -17.71 -28.44
C ALA A 167 3.80 -18.23 -27.64
N SER A 168 3.72 -18.18 -26.31
CA SER A 168 4.74 -18.78 -25.45
C SER A 168 4.82 -20.29 -25.72
N GLN A 169 6.04 -20.79 -25.80
CA GLN A 169 6.37 -22.19 -26.03
C GLN A 169 7.26 -22.69 -24.92
N ILE A 170 7.25 -24.01 -24.70
CA ILE A 170 8.24 -24.64 -23.83
C ILE A 170 9.46 -25.02 -24.66
N ARG A 171 10.60 -24.51 -24.24
CA ARG A 171 11.93 -24.75 -24.78
C ARG A 171 12.70 -25.70 -23.88
N TYR A 172 13.69 -26.39 -24.42
CA TYR A 172 14.58 -27.22 -23.63
C TYR A 172 15.99 -27.31 -24.21
N ALA A 173 16.96 -27.63 -23.35
CA ALA A 173 18.31 -28.01 -23.72
C ALA A 173 18.82 -29.11 -22.78
N TYR A 174 19.79 -29.91 -23.24
CA TYR A 174 20.47 -30.88 -22.41
C TYR A 174 21.73 -30.28 -21.79
N THR A 175 22.00 -30.65 -20.54
CA THR A 175 23.28 -30.40 -19.86
C THR A 175 23.69 -31.61 -19.05
N SER A 176 24.99 -31.78 -18.83
CA SER A 176 25.52 -32.78 -17.87
C SER A 176 26.06 -32.14 -16.59
N ASP A 177 26.23 -30.82 -16.57
CA ASP A 177 27.00 -30.12 -15.55
C ASP A 177 26.40 -28.77 -15.11
N PHE A 178 25.30 -28.34 -15.73
CA PHE A 178 24.70 -27.01 -15.53
C PHE A 178 25.70 -25.87 -15.77
N LYS A 179 26.60 -26.06 -16.74
CA LYS A 179 27.54 -25.05 -17.25
C LYS A 179 27.50 -25.00 -18.77
N THR A 180 27.50 -26.17 -19.39
CA THR A 180 27.45 -26.32 -20.85
C THR A 180 26.09 -26.90 -21.25
N PHE A 181 25.43 -26.22 -22.18
CA PHE A 181 24.10 -26.59 -22.68
C PHE A 181 24.18 -26.88 -24.17
N THR A 182 23.41 -27.86 -24.63
CA THR A 182 23.15 -28.01 -26.06
C THR A 182 22.38 -26.80 -26.60
N SER A 183 22.35 -26.62 -27.91
CA SER A 183 21.45 -25.62 -28.51
C SER A 183 19.99 -25.90 -28.11
N PRO A 184 19.20 -24.85 -27.79
CA PRO A 184 17.84 -25.02 -27.33
C PRO A 184 16.92 -25.48 -28.46
N GLN A 185 15.97 -26.35 -28.12
CA GLN A 185 14.96 -26.92 -29.01
C GLN A 185 13.56 -26.70 -28.45
N THR A 186 12.52 -26.79 -29.30
CA THR A 186 11.13 -26.74 -28.81
C THR A 186 10.76 -28.09 -28.20
N LEU A 187 10.28 -28.09 -26.95
CA LEU A 187 9.67 -29.26 -26.32
C LEU A 187 8.17 -29.30 -26.62
N ILE A 188 7.49 -28.15 -26.46
CA ILE A 188 6.04 -28.02 -26.65
C ILE A 188 5.77 -26.76 -27.48
N ALA A 189 5.27 -26.97 -28.69
CA ALA A 189 4.74 -25.93 -29.57
C ALA A 189 3.20 -25.96 -29.52
N ALA A 190 2.61 -25.45 -28.45
CA ALA A 190 1.16 -25.40 -28.31
C ALA A 190 0.55 -24.30 -29.21
N SER A 191 -0.69 -24.51 -29.65
CA SER A 191 -1.47 -23.50 -30.37
C SER A 191 -1.92 -22.35 -29.47
N THR A 192 -2.02 -22.61 -28.15
CA THR A 192 -2.25 -21.60 -27.11
C THR A 192 -0.94 -21.29 -26.38
N PRO A 193 -0.75 -20.07 -25.86
CA PRO A 193 0.42 -19.72 -25.07
C PRO A 193 0.45 -20.56 -23.79
N VAL A 194 1.57 -21.26 -23.56
CA VAL A 194 1.78 -22.12 -22.39
C VAL A 194 3.04 -21.73 -21.63
N ILE A 195 2.96 -21.78 -20.31
CA ILE A 195 4.07 -21.50 -19.38
C ILE A 195 4.09 -22.50 -18.22
N ASP A 196 5.08 -22.37 -17.35
CA ASP A 196 5.20 -23.09 -16.09
C ASP A 196 5.03 -24.61 -16.22
N LEU A 197 5.82 -25.22 -17.10
CA LEU A 197 5.87 -26.68 -17.21
C LEU A 197 6.48 -27.26 -15.92
N ALA A 198 5.86 -28.29 -15.36
CA ALA A 198 6.47 -29.19 -14.39
C ALA A 198 6.31 -30.64 -14.84
N ILE A 199 7.35 -31.46 -14.69
CA ILE A 199 7.36 -32.87 -15.07
C ILE A 199 7.65 -33.73 -13.84
N LEU A 200 6.77 -34.71 -13.57
CA LEU A 200 6.93 -35.69 -12.51
C LEU A 200 7.06 -37.09 -13.11
N GLN A 201 8.15 -37.80 -12.79
CA GLN A 201 8.25 -39.23 -13.10
C GLN A 201 7.29 -40.01 -12.20
N LEU A 202 6.64 -41.05 -12.75
CA LEU A 202 5.67 -41.89 -12.06
C LEU A 202 6.13 -43.36 -12.04
N PRO A 203 7.10 -43.73 -11.18
CA PRO A 203 7.64 -45.08 -11.12
C PRO A 203 6.59 -46.17 -10.88
N GLN A 204 5.49 -45.83 -10.20
CA GLN A 204 4.38 -46.74 -9.92
C GLN A 204 3.65 -47.23 -11.19
N TYR A 205 3.81 -46.53 -12.32
CA TYR A 205 3.25 -46.94 -13.62
C TYR A 205 4.30 -47.48 -14.60
N GLY A 206 5.58 -47.30 -14.32
CA GLY A 206 6.68 -47.77 -15.15
C GLY A 206 7.88 -46.82 -15.16
N ALA A 207 9.05 -47.32 -15.53
CA ALA A 207 10.28 -46.51 -15.56
C ALA A 207 10.23 -45.35 -16.57
N ASN A 208 9.36 -45.45 -17.58
CA ASN A 208 9.16 -44.43 -18.62
C ASN A 208 7.82 -43.70 -18.50
N SER A 209 7.15 -43.81 -17.35
CA SER A 209 5.88 -43.13 -17.11
C SER A 209 6.11 -41.77 -16.46
N TYR A 210 5.44 -40.73 -16.98
CA TYR A 210 5.55 -39.34 -16.52
C TYR A 210 4.19 -38.66 -16.53
N ALA A 211 3.98 -37.73 -15.60
CA ALA A 211 2.96 -36.69 -15.69
C ALA A 211 3.62 -35.35 -15.97
N ARG A 212 2.94 -34.49 -16.71
CA ARG A 212 3.31 -33.09 -16.87
C ARG A 212 2.14 -32.18 -16.55
N PHE A 213 2.46 -31.03 -15.99
CA PHE A 213 1.51 -30.00 -15.57
C PHE A 213 1.89 -28.72 -16.27
N LEU A 214 0.90 -28.03 -16.85
CA LEU A 214 1.15 -26.81 -17.62
C LEU A 214 0.08 -25.77 -17.35
N LYS A 215 0.50 -24.51 -17.35
CA LYS A 215 -0.40 -23.36 -17.38
C LYS A 215 -0.74 -23.02 -18.84
N ASP A 216 -2.03 -23.01 -19.15
CA ASP A 216 -2.56 -22.34 -20.34
C ASP A 216 -2.82 -20.87 -19.99
N GLU A 217 -2.10 -19.94 -20.62
CA GLU A 217 -2.26 -18.51 -20.34
C GLU A 217 -3.61 -17.98 -20.87
N SER A 218 -4.07 -18.47 -22.02
CA SER A 218 -5.32 -18.02 -22.65
C SER A 218 -6.54 -18.39 -21.83
N ALA A 219 -6.60 -19.61 -21.33
CA ALA A 219 -7.70 -20.09 -20.49
C ALA A 219 -7.47 -19.81 -18.99
N SER A 220 -6.28 -19.30 -18.63
CA SER A 220 -5.88 -19.04 -17.25
C SER A 220 -6.05 -20.24 -16.31
N LEU A 221 -5.77 -21.45 -16.80
CA LEU A 221 -5.96 -22.70 -16.06
C LEU A 221 -4.71 -23.60 -16.10
N VAL A 222 -4.63 -24.53 -15.15
CA VAL A 222 -3.62 -25.58 -15.15
C VAL A 222 -4.27 -26.91 -15.52
N TYR A 223 -3.64 -27.67 -16.42
CA TYR A 223 -4.05 -29.03 -16.78
C TYR A 223 -2.90 -30.02 -16.60
N MET A 224 -3.20 -31.32 -16.65
CA MET A 224 -2.21 -32.39 -16.59
C MET A 224 -2.35 -33.36 -17.76
N GLU A 225 -1.21 -33.82 -18.25
CA GLU A 225 -1.10 -34.88 -19.25
C GLU A 225 -0.15 -35.96 -18.74
N ARG A 226 -0.30 -37.17 -19.29
CA ARG A 226 0.48 -38.34 -18.93
C ARG A 226 1.06 -39.02 -20.17
N SER A 227 2.28 -39.51 -20.04
CA SER A 227 2.98 -40.34 -21.01
C SER A 227 3.45 -41.63 -20.33
N ASP A 228 3.42 -42.76 -21.04
CA ASP A 228 3.91 -44.07 -20.57
C ASP A 228 5.07 -44.61 -21.41
N ASP A 229 5.46 -43.89 -22.47
CA ASP A 229 6.51 -44.23 -23.43
C ASP A 229 7.67 -43.22 -23.44
N GLY A 230 7.74 -42.33 -22.45
CA GLY A 230 8.90 -41.47 -22.17
C GLY A 230 8.63 -39.96 -22.25
N LEU A 231 9.67 -39.15 -22.00
CA LEU A 231 9.60 -37.67 -22.00
C LEU A 231 9.17 -37.09 -23.36
N PHE A 232 9.57 -37.73 -24.46
CA PHE A 232 9.20 -37.39 -25.84
C PHE A 232 8.16 -38.35 -26.42
N GLY A 233 7.48 -39.10 -25.55
CA GLY A 233 6.46 -40.07 -25.92
C GLY A 233 5.10 -39.43 -26.25
N THR A 234 4.08 -40.27 -26.29
CA THR A 234 2.69 -39.87 -26.54
C THR A 234 2.07 -39.34 -25.25
N TRP A 235 1.78 -38.04 -25.22
CA TRP A 235 1.11 -37.39 -24.10
C TRP A 235 -0.42 -37.42 -24.27
N THR A 236 -1.12 -37.94 -23.26
CA THR A 236 -2.58 -38.03 -23.22
C THR A 236 -3.13 -37.25 -22.04
N ARG A 237 -4.25 -36.55 -22.23
CA ARG A 237 -4.92 -35.79 -21.16
C ARG A 237 -6.01 -36.65 -20.51
N PRO A 238 -5.83 -37.12 -19.26
CA PRO A 238 -6.86 -37.88 -18.58
C PRO A 238 -8.12 -37.04 -18.39
N GLY A 239 -9.28 -37.55 -18.80
CA GLY A 239 -10.54 -36.80 -18.87
C GLY A 239 -10.80 -36.07 -20.20
N GLY A 240 -9.89 -36.16 -21.17
CA GLY A 240 -10.04 -35.57 -22.51
C GLY A 240 -9.46 -34.16 -22.64
N ALA A 241 -9.48 -33.60 -23.85
CA ALA A 241 -8.80 -32.34 -24.18
C ALA A 241 -9.25 -31.11 -23.35
N SER A 242 -10.49 -31.10 -22.87
CA SER A 242 -11.04 -30.02 -22.04
C SER A 242 -10.80 -30.20 -20.55
N ALA A 243 -10.20 -31.30 -20.09
CA ALA A 243 -9.94 -31.53 -18.67
C ALA A 243 -8.86 -30.57 -18.13
N TRP A 244 -9.11 -30.04 -16.94
CA TRP A 244 -8.20 -29.16 -16.21
C TRP A 244 -8.24 -29.48 -14.72
N ILE A 245 -7.31 -28.93 -13.96
CA ILE A 245 -7.16 -29.15 -12.51
C ILE A 245 -7.77 -27.98 -11.75
N HIS A 246 -7.29 -26.76 -12.01
CA HIS A 246 -7.84 -25.55 -11.42
C HIS A 246 -7.69 -24.34 -12.37
N THR A 247 -8.52 -23.32 -12.19
CA THR A 247 -8.47 -22.04 -12.94
C THR A 247 -7.93 -20.90 -12.06
N GLN A 248 -7.51 -19.78 -12.64
CA GLN A 248 -6.93 -18.63 -11.92
C GLN A 248 -5.68 -18.96 -11.09
N VAL A 249 -4.92 -19.96 -11.53
CA VAL A 249 -3.69 -20.43 -10.88
C VAL A 249 -2.56 -20.52 -11.88
N GLU A 250 -1.31 -20.49 -11.42
CA GLU A 250 -0.10 -20.70 -12.22
C GLU A 250 0.93 -21.53 -11.44
N GLY A 251 2.14 -21.67 -11.96
CA GLY A 251 3.26 -22.29 -11.26
C GLY A 251 3.02 -23.68 -10.67
N PRO A 252 2.49 -24.66 -11.44
CA PRO A 252 2.29 -25.99 -10.91
C PRO A 252 3.63 -26.65 -10.53
N TYR A 253 3.67 -27.27 -9.35
CA TYR A 253 4.78 -28.14 -8.98
C TYR A 253 4.29 -29.41 -8.30
N ALA A 254 4.68 -30.57 -8.84
CA ALA A 254 4.18 -31.87 -8.40
C ALA A 254 5.28 -32.75 -7.83
N TYR A 255 4.99 -33.48 -6.75
CA TYR A 255 5.92 -34.39 -6.08
C TYR A 255 5.18 -35.58 -5.45
N LEU A 256 5.89 -36.71 -5.30
CA LEU A 256 5.35 -37.92 -4.71
C LEU A 256 5.24 -37.79 -3.19
N ASP A 257 4.21 -38.42 -2.62
CA ASP A 257 4.06 -38.58 -1.17
C ASP A 257 5.03 -39.65 -0.64
N ASN A 258 5.77 -39.33 0.41
CA ASN A 258 6.74 -40.22 1.05
C ASN A 258 6.07 -41.40 1.79
N GLN A 259 4.80 -41.29 2.19
CA GLN A 259 4.11 -42.25 3.05
C GLN A 259 3.07 -43.07 2.30
N VAL A 260 2.40 -42.47 1.32
CA VAL A 260 1.33 -43.12 0.55
C VAL A 260 1.82 -43.38 -0.87
N ASP A 261 2.11 -44.65 -1.16
CA ASP A 261 2.61 -45.06 -2.47
C ASP A 261 1.67 -44.62 -3.61
N GLY A 262 2.25 -44.05 -4.66
CA GLY A 262 1.53 -43.54 -5.82
C GLY A 262 0.70 -42.27 -5.62
N LYS A 263 0.58 -41.72 -4.40
CA LYS A 263 -0.09 -40.44 -4.15
C LYS A 263 0.80 -39.28 -4.61
N VAL A 264 0.19 -38.32 -5.30
CA VAL A 264 0.84 -37.10 -5.77
C VAL A 264 0.31 -35.90 -5.01
N ASN A 265 1.22 -35.02 -4.59
CA ASN A 265 0.92 -33.69 -4.09
C ASN A 265 1.24 -32.68 -5.21
N LEU A 266 0.41 -31.67 -5.37
CA LEU A 266 0.52 -30.63 -6.39
C LEU A 266 0.33 -29.27 -5.74
N LEU A 267 1.26 -28.35 -5.94
CA LEU A 267 1.13 -26.96 -5.52
C LEU A 267 0.72 -26.12 -6.72
N LEU A 268 -0.30 -25.28 -6.57
CA LEU A 268 -0.75 -24.32 -7.59
C LEU A 268 -0.72 -22.89 -7.02
N ASP A 269 -0.01 -21.97 -7.67
CA ASP A 269 0.20 -20.59 -7.21
C ASP A 269 -1.02 -19.72 -7.54
N TYR A 270 -1.64 -19.13 -6.51
CA TYR A 270 -2.70 -18.14 -6.66
C TYR A 270 -2.06 -16.75 -6.63
N TYR A 271 -1.49 -16.37 -7.77
CA TYR A 271 -0.73 -15.13 -7.96
C TYR A 271 -1.49 -13.85 -7.57
N GLY A 272 -2.84 -13.86 -7.61
CA GLY A 272 -3.70 -12.76 -7.16
C GLY A 272 -4.10 -12.78 -5.67
N SER A 273 -3.58 -13.70 -4.86
CA SER A 273 -4.01 -13.93 -3.48
C SER A 273 -2.84 -14.27 -2.54
N ASP A 274 -3.09 -15.07 -1.50
CA ASP A 274 -2.16 -15.45 -0.44
C ASP A 274 -1.18 -16.57 -0.81
N GLY A 275 -0.96 -16.83 -2.12
CA GLY A 275 0.09 -17.73 -2.63
C GLY A 275 -0.38 -19.15 -2.93
N TYR A 276 0.52 -20.12 -2.74
CA TYR A 276 0.28 -21.52 -3.06
C TYR A 276 -0.95 -22.14 -2.36
N ARG A 277 -1.68 -23.00 -3.09
CA ARG A 277 -2.60 -23.97 -2.48
C ARG A 277 -2.22 -25.40 -2.86
N PRO A 278 -2.18 -26.31 -1.87
CA PRO A 278 -1.91 -27.71 -2.12
C PRO A 278 -3.15 -28.46 -2.63
N PHE A 279 -2.92 -29.42 -3.51
CA PHE A 279 -3.86 -30.40 -4.01
C PHE A 279 -3.23 -31.79 -3.91
N THR A 280 -4.06 -32.82 -3.80
CA THR A 280 -3.58 -34.21 -3.78
C THR A 280 -4.40 -35.08 -4.71
N SER A 281 -3.78 -36.14 -5.23
CA SER A 281 -4.45 -37.16 -6.02
C SER A 281 -3.84 -38.53 -5.75
N THR A 282 -4.70 -39.55 -5.64
CA THR A 282 -4.31 -40.97 -5.68
C THR A 282 -4.70 -41.63 -7.00
N ASN A 283 -5.35 -40.90 -7.91
CA ASN A 283 -5.83 -41.42 -9.19
C ASN A 283 -5.67 -40.39 -10.31
N LEU A 284 -4.46 -40.32 -10.84
CA LEU A 284 -4.12 -39.43 -11.96
C LEU A 284 -4.86 -39.80 -13.26
N ASN A 285 -5.22 -41.07 -13.44
CA ASN A 285 -5.96 -41.53 -14.63
C ASN A 285 -7.38 -40.96 -14.71
N ALA A 286 -7.96 -40.61 -13.57
CA ALA A 286 -9.24 -39.93 -13.51
C ALA A 286 -9.11 -38.40 -13.48
N ASN A 287 -7.88 -37.85 -13.50
CA ASN A 287 -7.60 -36.45 -13.21
C ASN A 287 -8.29 -35.97 -11.90
N ALA A 288 -8.34 -36.83 -10.89
CA ALA A 288 -9.10 -36.60 -9.67
C ALA A 288 -8.24 -35.88 -8.62
N TRP A 289 -8.40 -34.56 -8.52
CA TRP A 289 -7.68 -33.71 -7.56
C TRP A 289 -8.59 -33.27 -6.43
N VAL A 290 -8.04 -33.28 -5.21
CA VAL A 290 -8.74 -32.85 -3.99
C VAL A 290 -7.90 -31.78 -3.31
N ASP A 291 -8.54 -30.76 -2.75
CA ASP A 291 -7.88 -29.74 -1.94
C ASP A 291 -7.08 -30.40 -0.81
N GLY A 292 -5.83 -29.98 -0.65
CA GLY A 292 -4.97 -30.37 0.45
C GLY A 292 -5.25 -29.56 1.71
N ASP A 293 -4.95 -30.13 2.87
CA ASP A 293 -5.00 -29.40 4.14
C ASP A 293 -3.98 -28.25 4.12
N ARG A 294 -4.49 -27.01 4.28
CA ARG A 294 -3.69 -25.79 4.26
C ARG A 294 -3.43 -25.21 5.65
N THR A 295 -3.97 -25.81 6.72
CA THR A 295 -3.91 -25.23 8.08
C THR A 295 -2.49 -24.91 8.51
N ASN A 296 -1.52 -25.76 8.16
CA ASN A 296 -0.10 -25.57 8.50
C ASN A 296 0.79 -25.34 7.26
N PHE A 297 0.21 -24.91 6.14
CA PHE A 297 0.95 -24.58 4.93
C PHE A 297 1.27 -23.07 4.92
N PRO A 298 2.53 -22.65 4.65
CA PRO A 298 2.89 -21.23 4.68
C PRO A 298 2.17 -20.39 3.63
N THR A 299 1.75 -19.18 4.01
CA THR A 299 1.18 -18.20 3.09
C THR A 299 2.26 -17.36 2.40
N TYR A 300 1.91 -16.71 1.30
CA TYR A 300 2.72 -15.82 0.49
C TYR A 300 3.86 -16.46 -0.32
N LEU A 301 4.07 -17.77 -0.19
CA LEU A 301 4.92 -18.52 -1.11
C LEU A 301 4.42 -18.37 -2.53
N ARG A 302 5.35 -18.17 -3.45
CA ARG A 302 5.11 -18.12 -4.89
C ARG A 302 5.83 -19.27 -5.58
N HIS A 303 5.59 -19.41 -6.89
CA HIS A 303 6.09 -20.48 -7.74
C HIS A 303 7.49 -20.98 -7.32
N GLY A 304 7.60 -22.25 -6.97
CA GLY A 304 8.84 -22.90 -6.53
C GLY A 304 8.72 -24.42 -6.55
N SER A 305 9.53 -25.12 -5.77
CA SER A 305 9.76 -26.57 -5.90
C SER A 305 9.88 -27.29 -4.55
N VAL A 306 9.68 -28.61 -4.54
CA VAL A 306 9.73 -29.46 -3.34
C VAL A 306 10.38 -30.81 -3.64
N ILE A 307 11.32 -31.24 -2.81
CA ILE A 307 11.92 -32.58 -2.86
C ILE A 307 11.73 -33.35 -1.54
N GLY A 308 11.56 -34.67 -1.63
CA GLY A 308 11.64 -35.56 -0.47
C GLY A 308 13.09 -35.70 0.01
N ILE A 309 13.30 -35.75 1.33
CA ILE A 309 14.62 -35.85 1.95
C ILE A 309 14.69 -36.94 3.01
N ASN A 310 15.87 -37.56 3.14
CA ASN A 310 16.15 -38.57 4.15
C ASN A 310 16.50 -37.95 5.52
N GLN A 311 16.57 -38.79 6.56
CA GLN A 311 16.82 -38.34 7.93
C GLN A 311 18.11 -37.52 8.08
N ALA A 312 19.20 -37.94 7.45
CA ALA A 312 20.48 -37.24 7.55
C ALA A 312 20.39 -35.81 6.99
N ARG A 313 19.67 -35.61 5.88
CA ARG A 313 19.45 -34.28 5.31
C ARG A 313 18.45 -33.45 6.12
N TYR A 314 17.36 -34.07 6.58
CA TYR A 314 16.38 -33.41 7.44
C TYR A 314 17.05 -32.86 8.71
N ASP A 315 17.86 -33.68 9.38
CA ASP A 315 18.58 -33.29 10.60
C ASP A 315 19.64 -32.23 10.30
N ALA A 316 20.38 -32.33 9.20
CA ALA A 316 21.38 -31.34 8.82
C ALA A 316 20.75 -29.96 8.53
N LEU A 317 19.64 -29.93 7.77
CA LEU A 317 18.89 -28.70 7.49
C LEU A 317 18.31 -28.11 8.77
N ASN A 318 17.74 -28.95 9.64
CA ASN A 318 17.18 -28.51 10.90
C ASN A 318 18.26 -28.02 11.89
N ALA A 319 19.45 -28.63 11.90
CA ALA A 319 20.55 -28.22 12.75
C ALA A 319 21.19 -26.89 12.29
N ASN A 320 21.39 -26.72 10.99
CA ASN A 320 22.02 -25.51 10.44
C ASN A 320 21.04 -24.33 10.37
N TRP A 321 19.81 -24.59 9.93
CA TRP A 321 18.84 -23.54 9.61
C TRP A 321 17.56 -23.62 10.45
N GLY A 322 17.31 -24.73 11.15
CA GLY A 322 16.08 -24.96 11.91
C GLY A 322 16.12 -24.48 13.36
N ALA A 323 17.30 -24.27 13.97
CA ALA A 323 17.42 -23.63 15.30
C ALA A 323 17.11 -22.11 15.28
N HIS A 324 17.03 -21.55 14.07
CA HIS A 324 16.53 -20.19 13.81
C HIS A 324 15.06 -20.19 13.40
N ALA A 325 14.39 -21.36 13.37
CA ALA A 325 12.98 -21.46 13.04
C ALA A 325 12.14 -21.08 14.28
N PRO A 326 11.29 -20.05 14.19
CA PRO A 326 10.25 -19.83 15.18
C PRO A 326 9.37 -21.08 15.25
N SER A 327 9.12 -21.60 16.45
CA SER A 327 8.15 -22.66 16.66
C SER A 327 6.78 -22.19 16.18
N ASP A 328 6.23 -22.93 15.21
CA ASP A 328 4.92 -22.81 14.57
C ASP A 328 4.36 -21.40 14.35
N THR A 329 4.18 -21.11 13.06
CA THR A 329 3.83 -19.84 12.42
C THR A 329 5.00 -18.85 12.33
N ALA A 330 5.76 -18.90 11.23
CA ALA A 330 6.58 -17.76 10.83
C ALA A 330 6.83 -17.71 9.32
N ALA A 331 5.80 -17.31 8.57
CA ALA A 331 5.98 -16.54 7.34
C ALA A 331 6.23 -15.08 7.76
N LYS A 332 7.43 -14.76 8.30
CA LYS A 332 7.58 -13.79 9.42
C LYS A 332 6.72 -14.27 10.60
N HIS A 333 7.14 -14.18 11.86
CA HIS A 333 6.22 -14.47 12.99
C HIS A 333 4.82 -13.90 12.65
N PRO A 334 3.67 -14.62 12.74
CA PRO A 334 2.42 -13.90 12.80
C PRO A 334 2.62 -13.03 14.02
N ARG A 335 2.73 -11.76 13.70
CA ARG A 335 2.80 -10.72 14.68
C ARG A 335 1.66 -10.98 15.64
N LEU A 336 2.00 -11.04 16.93
CA LEU A 336 1.01 -11.31 17.98
C LEU A 336 -0.25 -10.50 17.67
N THR A 337 -1.38 -11.19 17.62
CA THR A 337 -2.70 -10.58 17.48
C THR A 337 -2.92 -9.63 18.66
N ALA A 338 -3.86 -8.69 18.51
CA ALA A 338 -4.23 -7.78 19.58
C ALA A 338 -4.64 -8.54 20.87
N ALA A 339 -5.31 -9.69 20.71
CA ALA A 339 -5.68 -10.55 21.83
C ALA A 339 -4.46 -11.17 22.52
N GLU A 340 -3.49 -11.66 21.76
CA GLU A 340 -2.25 -12.22 22.32
C GLU A 340 -1.40 -11.16 23.00
N VAL A 341 -1.30 -9.95 22.42
CA VAL A 341 -0.55 -8.83 23.01
C VAL A 341 -1.18 -8.37 24.33
N THR A 342 -2.50 -8.23 24.39
CA THR A 342 -3.22 -7.84 25.61
C THR A 342 -3.16 -8.89 26.73
N ALA A 343 -2.95 -10.16 26.37
CA ALA A 343 -2.75 -11.25 27.32
C ALA A 343 -1.32 -11.32 27.91
N LEU A 344 -0.36 -10.54 27.39
CA LEU A 344 1.01 -10.56 27.90
C LEU A 344 1.09 -9.97 29.31
N PRO A 345 1.88 -10.55 30.23
CA PRO A 345 2.01 -10.04 31.60
C PRO A 345 2.46 -8.58 31.69
N GLY A 346 3.27 -8.11 30.72
CA GLY A 346 3.74 -6.73 30.67
C GLY A 346 2.70 -5.71 30.22
N TYR A 347 1.56 -6.13 29.66
CA TYR A 347 0.57 -5.24 29.02
C TYR A 347 0.01 -4.20 29.98
N SER A 348 -0.43 -4.61 31.18
CA SER A 348 -0.97 -3.69 32.21
C SER A 348 0.07 -2.72 32.78
N SER A 349 1.35 -2.89 32.43
CA SER A 349 2.49 -2.07 32.87
C SER A 349 3.21 -1.39 31.70
N VAL A 350 2.59 -1.32 30.52
CA VAL A 350 3.25 -0.80 29.32
C VAL A 350 3.57 0.70 29.41
N THR A 351 2.70 1.45 30.09
CA THR A 351 2.88 2.87 30.42
C THR A 351 3.52 2.98 31.80
N TRP A 352 4.57 3.79 31.91
CA TRP A 352 5.31 3.98 33.16
C TRP A 352 4.76 5.15 33.97
N GLU A 353 4.55 4.94 35.27
CA GLU A 353 4.08 5.94 36.24
C GLU A 353 5.21 6.90 36.64
N LEU A 354 5.64 7.72 35.69
CA LEU A 354 6.66 8.75 35.87
C LEU A 354 6.01 10.02 36.42
N GLN A 355 6.29 10.38 37.67
CA GLN A 355 5.70 11.55 38.32
C GLN A 355 6.38 12.84 37.84
N PRO A 356 5.65 13.77 37.20
CA PRO A 356 6.21 15.02 36.75
C PRO A 356 6.62 15.89 37.94
N THR A 357 7.66 16.71 37.75
CA THR A 357 8.06 17.71 38.75
C THR A 357 7.16 18.93 38.72
N GLN A 358 6.62 19.26 37.54
CA GLN A 358 5.59 20.26 37.33
C GLN A 358 4.64 19.76 36.24
N GLU A 359 3.35 20.03 36.38
CA GLU A 359 2.35 19.70 35.37
C GLU A 359 1.26 20.76 35.35
N GLY A 360 0.52 20.83 34.25
CA GLY A 360 -0.61 21.73 34.16
C GLY A 360 -1.33 21.72 32.82
N LYS A 361 -2.32 22.60 32.74
CA LYS A 361 -3.00 22.95 31.49
C LYS A 361 -2.84 24.45 31.25
N LEU A 362 -2.14 24.81 30.17
CA LEU A 362 -1.92 26.20 29.80
C LEU A 362 -2.94 26.63 28.75
N LYS A 363 -3.61 27.76 28.98
CA LYS A 363 -4.41 28.42 27.94
C LYS A 363 -3.47 29.10 26.94
N VAL A 364 -3.52 28.67 25.69
CA VAL A 364 -2.74 29.24 24.58
C VAL A 364 -3.65 29.72 23.45
N ALA A 365 -3.06 30.40 22.47
CA ALA A 365 -3.72 30.78 21.22
C ALA A 365 -4.84 31.80 21.39
N GLU A 366 -4.77 32.63 22.42
CA GLU A 366 -5.67 33.78 22.57
C GLU A 366 -5.54 34.71 21.35
N GLY A 367 -6.68 35.03 20.71
CA GLY A 367 -6.71 35.77 19.43
C GLY A 367 -6.34 34.95 18.18
N ARG A 368 -5.89 33.69 18.33
CA ARG A 368 -5.52 32.76 17.23
C ARG A 368 -6.48 31.56 17.11
N GLY A 369 -7.69 31.68 17.64
CA GLY A 369 -8.69 30.60 17.68
C GLY A 369 -8.75 29.82 19.00
N GLY A 370 -8.02 30.26 20.02
CA GLY A 370 -8.17 29.85 21.42
C GLY A 370 -9.04 30.82 22.26
N PRO A 371 -9.00 30.73 23.60
CA PRO A 371 -8.03 29.98 24.39
C PRO A 371 -8.21 28.46 24.29
N LEU A 372 -7.11 27.74 24.08
CA LEU A 372 -7.05 26.28 24.08
C LEU A 372 -6.21 25.81 25.26
N ASN A 373 -6.67 24.84 26.03
CA ASN A 373 -5.89 24.25 27.10
C ASN A 373 -4.92 23.19 26.54
N ILE A 374 -3.62 23.46 26.61
CA ILE A 374 -2.56 22.52 26.28
C ILE A 374 -2.07 21.85 27.57
N SER A 375 -2.18 20.53 27.63
CA SER A 375 -1.65 19.72 28.72
C SER A 375 -0.15 19.56 28.58
N TRP A 376 0.58 19.77 29.66
CA TRP A 376 2.04 19.70 29.68
C TRP A 376 2.56 19.15 31.00
N GLU A 377 3.74 18.55 30.94
CA GLU A 377 4.48 18.01 32.08
C GLU A 377 5.98 18.32 31.92
N VAL A 378 6.63 18.71 33.00
CA VAL A 378 8.09 18.85 33.09
C VAL A 378 8.62 17.82 34.08
N HIS A 379 9.55 16.99 33.61
CA HIS A 379 10.25 16.00 34.42
C HIS A 379 11.69 16.44 34.66
N GLY A 380 12.11 16.46 35.92
CA GLY A 380 13.45 16.90 36.32
C GLY A 380 13.54 18.39 36.60
N THR A 381 14.62 18.79 37.28
CA THR A 381 14.90 20.16 37.74
C THR A 381 16.20 20.72 37.19
N GLY A 382 16.87 19.98 36.30
CA GLY A 382 18.19 20.33 35.84
C GLY A 382 18.25 21.57 34.94
N LYS A 383 19.47 22.06 34.69
CA LYS A 383 19.68 23.32 33.95
C LYS A 383 19.47 23.16 32.44
N THR A 384 19.65 21.97 31.89
CA THR A 384 19.50 21.72 30.45
C THR A 384 18.03 21.49 30.10
N LYS A 385 17.44 22.35 29.27
CA LYS A 385 16.02 22.30 28.92
C LYS A 385 15.81 21.56 27.61
N VAL A 386 14.98 20.52 27.64
CA VAL A 386 14.72 19.65 26.48
C VAL A 386 13.22 19.59 26.21
N ILE A 387 12.83 19.74 24.94
CA ILE A 387 11.44 19.61 24.47
C ILE A 387 11.37 18.40 23.54
N ALA A 388 10.64 17.36 23.97
CA ALA A 388 10.39 16.11 23.25
C ALA A 388 9.21 15.37 23.90
N ALA A 389 8.81 14.18 23.43
CA ALA A 389 7.59 13.52 23.95
C ALA A 389 7.69 11.99 24.01
N TRP A 390 8.78 11.44 24.54
CA TRP A 390 9.02 9.99 24.51
C TRP A 390 9.26 9.40 25.89
N GLN A 391 8.45 8.41 26.28
CA GLN A 391 8.49 7.78 27.60
C GLN A 391 9.92 7.31 28.00
N ARG A 392 10.68 6.74 27.06
CA ARG A 392 12.05 6.27 27.28
C ARG A 392 13.00 7.43 27.63
N GLN A 393 12.90 8.52 26.89
CA GLN A 393 13.72 9.71 27.11
C GLN A 393 13.24 10.50 28.33
N THR A 394 11.95 10.49 28.65
CA THR A 394 11.43 11.04 29.90
C THR A 394 12.01 10.29 31.10
N LEU A 395 12.00 8.95 31.10
CA LEU A 395 12.68 8.14 32.13
C LEU A 395 14.16 8.52 32.24
N ARG A 396 14.88 8.49 31.12
CA ARG A 396 16.33 8.69 31.10
C ARG A 396 16.73 10.10 31.53
N PHE A 397 16.19 11.12 30.88
CA PHE A 397 16.61 12.51 31.08
C PHE A 397 15.81 13.19 32.20
N GLY A 398 14.51 12.93 32.31
CA GLY A 398 13.64 13.57 33.30
C GLY A 398 13.76 12.97 34.70
N HIS A 399 14.11 11.69 34.84
CA HIS A 399 14.14 11.00 36.14
C HIS A 399 15.54 10.53 36.53
N GLU A 400 16.19 9.66 35.76
CA GLU A 400 17.53 9.14 36.10
C GLU A 400 18.63 10.22 36.05
N GLN A 401 18.44 11.22 35.19
CA GLN A 401 19.32 12.38 35.03
C GLN A 401 18.55 13.69 35.29
N GLY A 402 17.48 13.64 36.08
CA GLY A 402 16.60 14.79 36.33
C GLY A 402 17.28 15.94 37.08
N ASP A 403 18.46 15.72 37.67
CA ASP A 403 19.30 16.77 38.24
C ASP A 403 20.05 17.59 37.17
N GLN A 404 20.25 17.01 35.99
CA GLN A 404 20.94 17.62 34.84
C GLN A 404 19.97 18.20 33.81
N TYR A 405 18.83 17.54 33.59
CA TYR A 405 17.85 17.94 32.58
C TYR A 405 16.49 18.35 33.20
N SER A 406 15.80 19.27 32.53
CA SER A 406 14.35 19.44 32.64
C SER A 406 13.74 19.08 31.29
N PHE A 407 12.89 18.06 31.27
CA PHE A 407 12.35 17.44 30.07
C PHE A 407 10.85 17.77 29.96
N LEU A 408 10.49 18.65 29.03
CA LEU A 408 9.12 19.05 28.75
C LEU A 408 8.49 18.09 27.76
N ILE A 409 7.38 17.47 28.17
CA ILE A 409 6.45 16.73 27.31
C ILE A 409 5.10 17.45 27.30
N PHE A 410 4.40 17.41 26.17
CA PHE A 410 3.09 18.05 26.05
C PHE A 410 2.25 17.37 24.97
N ASP A 411 0.93 17.47 25.12
CA ASP A 411 -0.02 16.99 24.13
C ASP A 411 -0.34 18.14 23.16
N ASN A 412 -0.10 17.96 21.87
CA ASN A 412 -0.53 18.95 20.87
C ASN A 412 -2.06 19.12 20.89
N ARG A 413 -2.56 20.30 20.48
CA ARG A 413 -3.99 20.50 20.23
C ARG A 413 -4.56 19.34 19.39
N GLY A 414 -5.71 18.80 19.78
CA GLY A 414 -6.34 17.67 19.10
C GLY A 414 -5.96 16.27 19.58
N ILE A 415 -5.07 16.12 20.55
CA ILE A 415 -4.70 14.79 21.07
C ILE A 415 -4.50 14.81 22.60
N GLY A 416 -4.54 13.65 23.23
CA GLY A 416 -4.24 13.46 24.65
C GLY A 416 -5.16 14.28 25.56
N ARG A 417 -4.60 14.88 26.61
CA ARG A 417 -5.33 15.68 27.61
C ARG A 417 -5.54 17.14 27.19
N SER A 418 -4.99 17.54 26.05
CA SER A 418 -5.21 18.86 25.45
C SER A 418 -6.59 18.99 24.82
N ASP A 419 -7.02 20.24 24.65
CA ASP A 419 -8.27 20.57 23.97
C ASP A 419 -8.24 20.10 22.51
N LYS A 420 -9.40 19.63 22.02
CA LYS A 420 -9.58 19.05 20.69
C LYS A 420 -10.59 19.84 19.85
N PRO A 421 -10.40 21.16 19.68
CA PRO A 421 -11.36 22.01 18.99
C PRO A 421 -11.48 21.60 17.51
N VAL A 422 -12.70 21.66 16.97
CA VAL A 422 -12.93 21.48 15.54
C VAL A 422 -12.59 22.80 14.83
N MET A 423 -11.33 22.96 14.45
CA MET A 423 -10.80 24.12 13.74
C MET A 423 -9.66 23.71 12.81
N ARG A 424 -9.19 24.64 11.98
CA ARG A 424 -8.00 24.41 11.16
C ARG A 424 -6.77 24.30 12.06
N TYR A 425 -6.03 23.21 11.93
CA TYR A 425 -4.71 23.04 12.55
C TYR A 425 -3.62 23.35 11.52
N SER A 426 -2.51 23.91 11.96
CA SER A 426 -1.29 24.04 11.17
C SER A 426 -0.08 23.83 12.08
N THR A 427 1.03 23.36 11.51
CA THR A 427 2.29 23.19 12.24
C THR A 427 2.83 24.52 12.77
N SER A 428 2.56 25.62 12.08
CA SER A 428 2.93 26.98 12.50
C SER A 428 2.15 27.45 13.73
N GLU A 429 0.85 27.17 13.82
CA GLU A 429 0.04 27.52 15.00
C GLU A 429 0.40 26.64 16.20
N MET A 430 0.70 25.35 15.97
CA MET A 430 1.23 24.46 17.00
C MET A 430 2.60 24.93 17.51
N ALA A 431 3.48 25.42 16.64
CA ALA A 431 4.77 25.97 17.07
C ALA A 431 4.59 27.20 17.98
N LYS A 432 3.61 28.08 17.70
CA LYS A 432 3.27 29.21 18.58
C LYS A 432 2.75 28.76 19.94
N ASP A 433 2.02 27.64 20.01
CA ASP A 433 1.59 27.06 21.29
C ASP A 433 2.80 26.62 22.12
N VAL A 434 3.83 26.07 21.47
CA VAL A 434 5.09 25.70 22.13
C VAL A 434 5.85 26.94 22.60
N VAL A 435 5.82 28.04 21.85
CA VAL A 435 6.41 29.32 22.30
C VAL A 435 5.69 29.82 23.57
N GLU A 436 4.36 29.87 23.57
CA GLU A 436 3.58 30.29 24.74
C GLU A 436 3.82 29.37 25.95
N LEU A 437 3.99 28.07 25.71
CA LEU A 437 4.34 27.10 26.74
C LEU A 437 5.76 27.31 27.29
N ALA A 438 6.74 27.56 26.44
CA ALA A 438 8.10 27.88 26.86
C ALA A 438 8.14 29.20 27.66
N ASP A 439 7.38 30.21 27.24
CA ASP A 439 7.24 31.48 27.96
C ASP A 439 6.60 31.27 29.34
N HIS A 440 5.55 30.46 29.43
CA HIS A 440 4.90 30.11 30.70
C HIS A 440 5.85 29.43 31.68
N LEU A 441 6.72 28.55 31.18
CA LEU A 441 7.74 27.86 31.98
C LEU A 441 8.97 28.74 32.29
N GLY A 442 9.04 29.95 31.73
CA GLY A 442 10.18 30.86 31.87
C GLY A 442 11.42 30.42 31.08
N TRP A 443 11.27 29.53 30.10
CA TRP A 443 12.37 29.03 29.26
C TRP A 443 12.60 29.98 28.06
N THR A 444 13.04 31.19 28.39
CA THR A 444 13.12 32.33 27.46
C THR A 444 14.55 32.77 27.18
N GLN A 445 15.56 32.12 27.76
CA GLN A 445 16.95 32.55 27.65
C GLN A 445 17.57 32.18 26.29
N GLU A 446 18.64 32.90 25.93
CA GLU A 446 19.41 32.63 24.73
C GLU A 446 20.05 31.23 24.80
N ARG A 447 19.90 30.43 23.74
CA ARG A 447 20.46 29.07 23.59
C ARG A 447 20.14 28.14 24.76
N GLU A 448 18.93 28.22 25.29
CA GLU A 448 18.46 27.42 26.41
C GLU A 448 17.81 26.09 25.96
N LEU A 449 17.17 26.06 24.79
CA LEU A 449 16.25 24.98 24.40
C LEU A 449 16.88 23.94 23.47
N HIS A 450 16.91 22.68 23.88
CA HIS A 450 17.13 21.55 22.98
C HIS A 450 15.79 21.03 22.47
N VAL A 451 15.53 21.16 21.17
CA VAL A 451 14.25 20.77 20.55
C VAL A 451 14.44 19.54 19.69
N ILE A 452 13.63 18.51 19.93
CA ILE A 452 13.67 17.26 19.17
C ILE A 452 12.28 16.94 18.63
N GLY A 453 12.16 16.86 17.31
CA GLY A 453 10.91 16.61 16.61
C GLY A 453 10.98 15.40 15.67
N VAL A 454 9.99 14.52 15.75
CA VAL A 454 9.81 13.38 14.80
C VAL A 454 8.57 13.62 13.93
N SER A 455 8.65 13.34 12.63
CA SER A 455 7.51 13.45 11.71
C SER A 455 6.85 14.84 11.79
N MET A 456 5.54 14.94 12.05
CA MET A 456 4.88 16.24 12.28
C MET A 456 5.55 17.07 13.39
N GLY A 457 6.10 16.44 14.44
CA GLY A 457 6.89 17.13 15.46
C GLY A 457 8.14 17.80 14.89
N GLY A 458 8.77 17.21 13.88
CA GLY A 458 9.89 17.81 13.14
C GLY A 458 9.45 18.99 12.27
N MET A 459 8.22 18.99 11.76
CA MET A 459 7.63 20.12 11.05
C MET A 459 7.32 21.29 11.99
N ILE A 460 6.78 21.00 13.18
CA ILE A 460 6.57 21.98 14.24
C ILE A 460 7.91 22.56 14.71
N ALA A 461 8.92 21.71 14.86
CA ALA A 461 10.27 22.13 15.28
C ALA A 461 10.95 23.06 14.25
N GLN A 462 10.73 22.85 12.95
CA GLN A 462 11.17 23.78 11.90
C GLN A 462 10.52 25.17 12.06
N GLU A 463 9.20 25.22 12.25
CA GLU A 463 8.48 26.48 12.49
C GLU A 463 8.89 27.13 13.83
N LEU A 464 9.14 26.34 14.88
CA LEU A 464 9.61 26.84 16.16
C LEU A 464 10.99 27.48 16.04
N GLY A 465 11.92 26.85 15.31
CA GLY A 465 13.24 27.39 15.05
C GLY A 465 13.22 28.68 14.22
N GLN A 466 12.15 28.93 13.45
CA GLN A 466 11.94 30.21 12.77
C GLN A 466 11.43 31.30 13.70
N LEU A 467 10.59 30.94 14.67
CA LEU A 467 9.93 31.88 15.57
C LEU A 467 10.87 32.37 16.68
N ILE A 468 11.71 31.49 17.22
CA ILE A 468 12.59 31.79 18.38
C ILE A 468 14.04 31.27 18.19
N PRO A 469 14.69 31.54 17.04
CA PRO A 469 16.00 30.98 16.70
C PRO A 469 17.08 31.23 17.75
N GLU A 470 17.03 32.38 18.43
CA GLU A 470 17.96 32.78 19.49
C GLU A 470 17.85 31.91 20.74
N ARG A 471 16.69 31.32 21.01
CA ARG A 471 16.46 30.46 22.17
C ARG A 471 16.85 29.01 21.92
N ILE A 472 16.90 28.59 20.67
CA ILE A 472 17.25 27.21 20.29
C ILE A 472 18.73 27.00 20.57
N CYS A 473 19.07 26.06 21.44
CA CYS A 473 20.42 25.54 21.66
C CYS A 473 20.81 24.53 20.58
N SER A 474 19.94 23.55 20.33
CA SER A 474 20.07 22.57 19.24
C SER A 474 18.70 22.17 18.69
N LEU A 475 18.63 21.92 17.39
CA LEU A 475 17.42 21.48 16.68
C LEU A 475 17.63 20.10 16.06
N SER A 476 16.80 19.14 16.41
CA SER A 476 16.91 17.75 15.96
C SER A 476 15.66 17.32 15.19
N LEU A 477 15.82 17.04 13.90
CA LEU A 477 14.76 16.76 12.94
C LEU A 477 14.82 15.29 12.49
N PHE A 478 13.93 14.47 13.03
CA PHE A 478 13.93 13.01 12.82
C PHE A 478 12.76 12.59 11.91
N SER A 479 13.03 11.76 10.90
CA SER A 479 12.03 11.20 9.95
C SER A 479 10.92 12.21 9.62
N THR A 480 11.32 13.37 9.07
CA THR A 480 10.45 14.51 8.78
C THR A 480 10.77 15.08 7.39
N LEU A 481 9.94 16.02 6.94
CA LEU A 481 10.08 16.70 5.67
C LEU A 481 9.82 18.21 5.82
N ALA A 482 10.30 18.97 4.83
CA ALA A 482 10.02 20.40 4.67
C ALA A 482 8.70 20.67 3.96
N ARG A 483 8.36 19.78 3.01
CA ARG A 483 7.17 19.82 2.17
C ARG A 483 6.92 18.43 1.61
N PHE A 484 5.67 18.08 1.35
CA PHE A 484 5.37 16.85 0.62
C PHE A 484 5.82 16.98 -0.83
N GLN A 485 6.82 16.18 -1.19
CA GLN A 485 7.24 15.96 -2.57
C GLN A 485 6.60 14.68 -3.10
N ARG A 486 6.31 14.63 -4.41
CA ARG A 486 5.78 13.42 -5.03
C ARG A 486 6.90 12.39 -5.16
N THR A 487 7.05 11.55 -4.14
CA THR A 487 8.05 10.46 -4.09
C THR A 487 7.47 9.10 -4.48
N VAL A 488 6.14 9.01 -4.60
CA VAL A 488 5.41 7.83 -5.09
C VAL A 488 4.47 8.24 -6.24
N PRO A 489 4.12 7.33 -7.16
CA PRO A 489 3.10 7.57 -8.18
C PRO A 489 1.79 8.08 -7.57
N PHE A 490 1.10 9.00 -8.25
CA PHE A 490 -0.10 9.67 -7.75
C PHE A 490 -1.17 8.68 -7.23
N LEU A 491 -1.38 7.57 -7.95
CA LEU A 491 -2.29 6.52 -7.54
C LEU A 491 -1.87 5.76 -6.28
N GLN A 492 -0.57 5.58 -6.05
CA GLN A 492 -0.09 4.97 -4.82
C GLN A 492 -0.27 5.92 -3.64
N ASN A 493 -0.07 7.23 -3.84
CA ASN A 493 -0.39 8.25 -2.83
C ASN A 493 -1.89 8.27 -2.52
N LEU A 494 -2.74 8.28 -3.55
CA LEU A 494 -4.19 8.25 -3.41
C LEU A 494 -4.67 6.95 -2.75
N ARG A 495 -4.12 5.79 -3.12
CA ARG A 495 -4.40 4.50 -2.47
C ARG A 495 -3.98 4.49 -1.01
N ASN A 496 -2.80 5.01 -0.68
CA ASN A 496 -2.33 5.12 0.69
C ASN A 496 -3.28 5.99 1.51
N ARG A 497 -3.72 7.13 0.96
CA ARG A 497 -4.71 8.02 1.58
C ARG A 497 -6.07 7.36 1.75
N VAL A 498 -6.62 6.73 0.72
CA VAL A 498 -7.91 6.00 0.78
C VAL A 498 -7.83 4.84 1.78
N SER A 499 -6.70 4.13 1.84
CA SER A 499 -6.51 3.02 2.79
C SER A 499 -6.46 3.45 4.26
N MET A 500 -6.19 4.73 4.55
CA MET A 500 -6.31 5.28 5.91
C MET A 500 -7.77 5.39 6.36
N PHE A 501 -8.73 5.42 5.42
CA PHE A 501 -10.16 5.58 5.70
C PHE A 501 -10.96 4.28 5.59
N LEU A 502 -10.33 3.19 5.14
CA LEU A 502 -10.95 1.87 5.13
C LEU A 502 -10.78 1.20 6.49
N PRO A 503 -11.85 0.68 7.11
CA PRO A 503 -11.75 -0.03 8.37
C PRO A 503 -10.89 -1.29 8.19
N LYS A 504 -9.78 -1.35 8.92
CA LYS A 504 -8.89 -2.50 9.00
C LYS A 504 -9.16 -3.25 10.31
N SER A 505 -8.85 -4.56 10.35
CA SER A 505 -8.86 -5.28 11.62
C SER A 505 -7.84 -4.66 12.58
N LEU A 506 -8.07 -4.82 13.88
CA LEU A 506 -7.16 -4.33 14.92
C LEU A 506 -5.77 -4.96 14.75
N ASP A 507 -5.71 -6.26 14.47
CA ASP A 507 -4.47 -7.00 14.20
C ASP A 507 -3.71 -6.42 13.00
N ARG A 508 -4.41 -6.12 11.90
CA ARG A 508 -3.77 -5.53 10.73
C ARG A 508 -3.24 -4.13 11.03
N THR A 509 -3.95 -3.38 11.87
CA THR A 509 -3.60 -2.01 12.20
C THR A 509 -2.36 -1.93 13.07
N ILE A 510 -2.24 -2.73 14.12
CA ILE A 510 -1.05 -2.75 14.99
C ILE A 510 0.21 -3.20 14.23
N ILE A 511 0.03 -4.11 13.25
CA ILE A 511 1.07 -4.52 12.32
C ILE A 511 1.47 -3.33 11.44
N ASP A 512 0.53 -2.75 10.69
CA ASP A 512 0.82 -1.64 9.79
C ASP A 512 1.54 -0.48 10.50
N VAL A 513 1.13 -0.13 11.73
CA VAL A 513 1.78 0.92 12.54
C VAL A 513 3.24 0.56 12.83
N ALA A 514 3.51 -0.64 13.34
CA ALA A 514 4.86 -1.07 13.68
C ALA A 514 5.79 -1.13 12.45
N TYR A 515 5.31 -1.70 11.34
CA TYR A 515 6.08 -1.86 10.09
C TYR A 515 6.32 -0.55 9.35
N ASN A 516 5.43 0.44 9.51
CA ASN A 516 5.67 1.76 8.93
C ASN A 516 6.79 2.51 9.66
N MET A 517 6.98 2.23 10.94
CA MET A 517 7.93 2.94 11.79
C MET A 517 9.30 2.29 11.85
N PHE A 518 9.36 0.95 11.81
CA PHE A 518 10.57 0.21 12.16
C PHE A 518 10.87 -0.93 11.18
N PRO A 519 12.16 -1.23 10.95
CA PRO A 519 12.54 -2.36 10.11
C PRO A 519 12.22 -3.69 10.79
N ASP A 520 11.99 -4.71 9.96
CA ASP A 520 11.59 -6.06 10.40
C ASP A 520 12.62 -6.63 11.41
N SER A 521 13.90 -6.45 11.14
CA SER A 521 15.01 -6.90 12.00
C SER A 521 14.96 -6.33 13.41
N TRP A 522 14.55 -5.06 13.56
CA TRP A 522 14.41 -4.42 14.86
C TRP A 522 13.16 -4.89 15.59
N LEU A 523 12.04 -5.02 14.86
CA LEU A 523 10.77 -5.51 15.39
C LEU A 523 10.85 -6.94 15.92
N ASP A 524 11.68 -7.77 15.30
CA ASP A 524 11.90 -9.17 15.65
C ASP A 524 12.90 -9.35 16.81
N ALA A 525 13.71 -8.33 17.08
CA ALA A 525 14.69 -8.39 18.17
C ALA A 525 14.01 -8.44 19.56
N PRO A 526 14.63 -9.10 20.55
CA PRO A 526 14.16 -9.11 21.93
C PRO A 526 14.00 -7.69 22.48
N ASP A 527 12.99 -7.51 23.31
CA ASP A 527 12.79 -6.25 24.03
C ASP A 527 13.80 -6.13 25.19
N THR A 528 14.93 -5.50 24.90
CA THR A 528 16.01 -5.25 25.87
C THR A 528 15.88 -3.88 26.54
N LEU A 529 14.67 -3.32 26.61
CA LEU A 529 14.47 -1.97 27.11
C LEU A 529 14.86 -1.84 28.59
N HIS A 530 15.56 -0.77 28.94
CA HIS A 530 15.79 -0.42 30.34
C HIS A 530 14.46 -0.01 30.99
N LEU A 531 14.02 -0.77 31.99
CA LEU A 531 12.76 -0.55 32.71
C LEU A 531 12.98 0.24 34.01
N PRO A 532 11.99 1.05 34.43
CA PRO A 532 12.01 1.65 35.76
C PRO A 532 12.02 0.57 36.86
N SER A 533 12.62 0.91 37.99
CA SER A 533 12.72 0.04 39.16
C SER A 533 12.43 0.84 40.44
N SER A 534 12.43 0.16 41.59
CA SER A 534 12.25 0.80 42.89
C SER A 534 13.30 1.87 43.23
N THR A 535 14.41 1.93 42.49
CA THR A 535 15.44 2.96 42.64
C THR A 535 15.32 4.12 41.65
N THR A 536 14.38 4.05 40.70
CA THR A 536 14.15 5.13 39.73
C THR A 536 13.51 6.33 40.44
N PRO A 537 14.15 7.52 40.45
CA PRO A 537 13.61 8.69 41.14
C PRO A 537 12.25 9.10 40.58
N GLY A 538 11.26 9.37 41.43
CA GLY A 538 9.96 9.88 40.99
C GLY A 538 9.16 8.93 40.09
N CYS A 539 9.42 7.63 40.12
CA CYS A 539 8.60 6.63 39.45
C CYS A 539 7.82 5.83 40.51
N LEU A 540 6.52 5.59 40.27
CA LEU A 540 5.70 4.71 41.10
C LEU A 540 5.67 3.30 40.50
N PRO A 541 5.30 2.27 41.30
CA PRO A 541 4.92 0.97 40.76
C PRO A 541 3.81 1.11 39.70
N ALA A 542 3.67 0.10 38.85
CA ALA A 542 2.66 0.08 37.78
C ALA A 542 1.25 0.38 38.31
N ALA A 543 0.44 1.03 37.46
CA ALA A 543 -0.91 1.49 37.79
C ALA A 543 -1.74 0.43 38.52
N GLY A 544 -2.35 0.79 39.65
CA GLY A 544 -3.19 -0.10 40.44
C GLY A 544 -2.47 -0.95 41.49
N HIS A 545 -1.15 -0.79 41.65
CA HIS A 545 -0.35 -1.48 42.65
C HIS A 545 0.19 -0.51 43.73
N THR A 546 0.33 -0.99 44.96
CA THR A 546 0.79 -0.19 46.12
C THR A 546 2.29 -0.31 46.39
N ASP A 547 2.96 -1.31 45.80
CA ASP A 547 4.37 -1.61 46.01
C ASP A 547 5.02 -2.22 44.74
N TRP A 548 6.35 -2.19 44.71
CA TRP A 548 7.15 -2.68 43.57
C TRP A 548 7.22 -4.20 43.47
N GLU A 549 6.92 -4.93 44.55
CA GLU A 549 6.89 -6.41 44.50
C GLU A 549 5.68 -6.91 43.71
N SER A 550 4.53 -6.25 43.87
CA SER A 550 3.30 -6.57 43.16
C SER A 550 3.15 -5.83 41.82
N GLY A 551 3.82 -4.69 41.63
CA GLY A 551 3.64 -3.79 40.48
C GLY A 551 4.91 -3.44 39.71
N ALA A 552 5.85 -4.37 39.51
CA ALA A 552 7.03 -4.13 38.68
C ALA A 552 6.69 -4.03 37.18
N TYR A 553 7.43 -3.22 36.43
CA TYR A 553 7.28 -3.11 34.97
C TYR A 553 7.83 -4.33 34.24
N GLY A 554 7.09 -4.80 33.24
CA GLY A 554 7.43 -6.02 32.48
C GLY A 554 8.19 -5.79 31.18
N HIS A 555 9.03 -6.77 30.83
CA HIS A 555 9.54 -6.93 29.47
C HIS A 555 8.50 -7.62 28.58
N PHE A 556 8.62 -7.37 27.28
CA PHE A 556 7.87 -8.06 26.23
C PHE A 556 8.77 -9.10 25.55
N PRO A 557 8.21 -10.08 24.83
CA PRO A 557 9.04 -11.06 24.12
C PRO A 557 9.85 -10.44 22.98
N THR A 558 9.30 -9.43 22.30
CA THR A 558 9.94 -8.73 21.17
C THR A 558 9.64 -7.24 21.21
N ASN A 559 10.44 -6.47 20.48
CA ASN A 559 10.18 -5.05 20.25
C ASN A 559 8.82 -4.82 19.59
N PHE A 560 8.40 -5.69 18.65
CA PHE A 560 7.05 -5.64 18.08
C PHE A 560 5.97 -5.75 19.16
N ALA A 561 6.06 -6.73 20.05
CA ALA A 561 5.06 -6.95 21.09
C ALA A 561 4.92 -5.73 22.01
N ARG A 562 6.03 -5.06 22.33
CA ARG A 562 6.01 -3.80 23.09
C ARG A 562 5.33 -2.67 22.31
N ILE A 563 5.69 -2.45 21.04
CA ILE A 563 5.10 -1.39 20.21
C ILE A 563 3.60 -1.63 20.01
N ALA A 564 3.20 -2.87 19.74
CA ALA A 564 1.80 -3.25 19.61
C ALA A 564 1.04 -3.01 20.93
N ALA A 565 1.62 -3.35 22.08
CA ALA A 565 1.02 -3.09 23.38
C ALA A 565 0.81 -1.58 23.62
N GLN A 566 1.79 -0.75 23.24
CA GLN A 566 1.70 0.71 23.36
C GLN A 566 0.62 1.29 22.44
N ASP A 567 0.50 0.80 21.20
CA ASP A 567 -0.55 1.24 20.28
C ASP A 567 -1.95 0.80 20.76
N LEU A 568 -2.08 -0.40 21.32
CA LEU A 568 -3.33 -0.91 21.89
C LEU A 568 -3.76 -0.13 23.13
N GLU A 569 -2.83 0.13 24.06
CA GLU A 569 -3.08 0.94 25.25
C GLU A 569 -3.55 2.34 24.86
N LYS A 570 -2.84 3.00 23.94
CA LYS A 570 -3.21 4.30 23.37
C LYS A 570 -4.62 4.29 22.77
N ARG A 571 -5.01 3.23 22.07
CA ARG A 571 -6.34 3.10 21.46
C ARG A 571 -7.46 2.85 22.46
N SER A 572 -7.13 2.33 23.64
CA SER A 572 -8.12 2.14 24.70
C SER A 572 -8.63 3.48 25.26
N ASP A 573 -7.81 4.53 25.19
CA ASP A 573 -8.20 5.90 25.50
C ASP A 573 -8.85 6.58 24.27
N THR A 574 -10.13 6.30 24.09
CA THR A 574 -10.93 6.85 22.98
C THR A 574 -11.19 8.36 23.10
N ASP A 575 -11.06 8.92 24.30
CA ASP A 575 -11.29 10.35 24.57
C ASP A 575 -10.04 11.18 24.29
N GLY A 576 -8.86 10.66 24.64
CA GLY A 576 -7.55 11.26 24.33
C GLY A 576 -7.15 11.07 22.88
N PHE A 577 -7.40 9.91 22.29
CA PHE A 577 -6.91 9.52 20.95
C PHE A 577 -8.04 9.30 19.93
N GLY A 578 -9.02 10.19 19.91
CA GLY A 578 -10.12 10.15 18.96
C GLY A 578 -9.74 10.45 17.50
N PRO A 579 -10.46 9.90 16.51
CA PRO A 579 -10.13 10.02 15.09
C PRO A 579 -10.20 11.47 14.57
N LYS A 580 -11.08 12.31 15.14
CA LYS A 580 -11.28 13.70 14.69
C LYS A 580 -10.01 14.54 14.82
N GLY A 581 -9.42 14.56 16.01
CA GLY A 581 -8.22 15.36 16.28
C GLY A 581 -7.01 14.84 15.52
N PHE A 582 -6.88 13.51 15.40
CA PHE A 582 -5.85 12.88 14.56
C PHE A 582 -5.97 13.31 13.09
N ILE A 583 -7.17 13.31 12.51
CA ILE A 583 -7.38 13.76 11.11
C ILE A 583 -6.95 15.21 10.94
N LEU A 584 -7.31 16.10 11.86
CA LEU A 584 -6.91 17.51 11.78
C LEU A 584 -5.39 17.70 11.90
N GLN A 585 -4.71 16.90 12.72
CA GLN A 585 -3.23 16.87 12.79
C GLN A 585 -2.60 16.31 11.50
N ALA A 586 -3.14 15.23 10.94
CA ALA A 586 -2.66 14.66 9.68
C ALA A 586 -2.80 15.66 8.52
N ILE A 587 -3.91 16.40 8.50
CA ILE A 587 -4.14 17.50 7.57
C ILE A 587 -3.11 18.62 7.75
N ALA A 588 -2.84 19.03 9.00
CA ALA A 588 -1.83 20.04 9.31
C ALA A 588 -0.43 19.62 8.82
N ALA A 589 -0.06 18.35 9.00
CA ALA A 589 1.18 17.79 8.49
C ALA A 589 1.20 17.77 6.95
N GLY A 590 0.08 17.37 6.31
CA GLY A 590 -0.09 17.32 4.86
C GLY A 590 0.09 18.67 4.16
N TRP A 591 -0.29 19.76 4.83
CA TRP A 591 -0.13 21.15 4.37
C TRP A 591 1.12 21.85 4.86
N HIS A 592 2.01 21.16 5.58
CA HIS A 592 3.28 21.75 5.97
C HIS A 592 4.11 22.12 4.73
N ASP A 593 4.47 23.39 4.64
CA ASP A 593 5.31 23.90 3.55
C ASP A 593 6.35 24.90 4.09
N MET A 594 7.58 24.43 4.15
CA MET A 594 8.75 25.22 4.49
C MET A 594 9.51 25.54 3.19
N SER A 595 9.52 26.81 2.77
CA SER A 595 10.20 27.26 1.55
C SER A 595 11.71 27.01 1.63
N PRO A 596 12.40 26.76 0.50
CA PRO A 596 13.86 26.66 0.50
C PRO A 596 14.53 27.90 1.11
N GLU A 597 13.99 29.09 0.87
CA GLU A 597 14.48 30.35 1.43
C GLU A 597 14.29 30.38 2.94
N ARG A 598 13.10 29.99 3.43
CA ARG A 598 12.83 29.86 4.86
C ARG A 598 13.74 28.79 5.48
N LEU A 599 13.92 27.62 4.88
CA LEU A 599 14.84 26.59 5.42
C LEU A 599 16.28 27.08 5.52
N LYS A 600 16.75 27.79 4.50
CA LYS A 600 18.07 28.40 4.52
C LYS A 600 18.19 29.41 5.65
N GLU A 601 17.18 30.28 5.79
CA GLU A 601 17.09 31.25 6.88
C GLU A 601 17.05 30.58 8.27
N LEU A 602 16.31 29.47 8.43
CA LEU A 602 16.31 28.64 9.63
C LEU A 602 17.73 28.14 9.92
N GLY A 603 18.40 27.58 8.91
CA GLY A 603 19.77 27.11 8.98
C GLY A 603 20.74 28.20 9.43
N ASP A 604 20.61 29.40 8.87
CA ASP A 604 21.52 30.52 9.13
C ASP A 604 21.23 31.17 10.51
N LYS A 605 19.96 31.31 10.90
CA LYS A 605 19.56 31.90 12.19
C LYS A 605 19.80 30.97 13.37
N VAL A 606 19.47 29.68 13.24
CA VAL A 606 19.74 28.67 14.27
C VAL A 606 21.21 28.22 14.21
N GLY A 607 21.94 28.42 13.13
CA GLY A 607 23.31 27.91 13.00
C GLY A 607 23.30 26.45 12.58
N ARG A 608 23.83 26.19 11.39
CA ARG A 608 23.76 24.89 10.70
C ARG A 608 24.47 23.77 11.45
N GLU A 609 25.48 24.10 12.24
CA GLU A 609 26.22 23.18 13.12
C GLU A 609 25.42 22.69 14.32
N ARG A 610 24.27 23.32 14.59
CA ARG A 610 23.37 23.00 15.72
C ARG A 610 22.08 22.32 15.28
N ILE A 611 21.95 22.04 13.97
CA ILE A 611 20.83 21.33 13.38
C ILE A 611 21.27 19.91 13.01
N LEU A 612 20.62 18.92 13.59
CA LEU A 612 20.77 17.51 13.25
C LEU A 612 19.55 17.04 12.46
N VAL A 613 19.77 16.45 11.28
CA VAL A 613 18.73 15.76 10.52
C VAL A 613 19.03 14.26 10.53
N VAL A 614 18.06 13.46 10.96
CA VAL A 614 18.14 12.00 10.97
C VAL A 614 16.97 11.44 10.20
N HIS A 615 17.22 10.56 9.24
CA HIS A 615 16.18 9.91 8.47
C HIS A 615 16.54 8.45 8.22
N GLY A 616 15.60 7.54 8.43
CA GLY A 616 15.80 6.13 8.12
C GLY A 616 15.80 5.87 6.61
N THR A 617 16.51 4.82 6.20
CA THR A 617 16.50 4.29 4.82
C THR A 617 15.53 3.13 4.64
N GLU A 618 15.05 2.57 5.76
CA GLU A 618 14.20 1.37 5.79
C GLU A 618 12.81 1.62 6.40
N ASP A 619 12.59 2.79 7.04
CA ASP A 619 11.26 3.16 7.52
C ASP A 619 10.34 3.47 6.34
N ARG A 620 9.03 3.17 6.52
CA ARG A 620 8.02 3.28 5.44
C ARG A 620 7.03 4.40 5.73
N MET A 621 7.26 5.21 6.76
CA MET A 621 6.41 6.34 7.13
C MET A 621 6.67 7.54 6.22
N LEU A 622 7.95 7.91 6.05
CA LEU A 622 8.39 8.88 5.06
C LEU A 622 9.49 8.24 4.23
N THR A 623 9.48 8.44 2.91
CA THR A 623 10.54 7.88 2.06
C THR A 623 11.82 8.71 2.19
N PHE A 624 12.98 8.05 2.14
CA PHE A 624 14.30 8.68 2.23
C PHE A 624 14.50 9.92 1.34
N PRO A 625 13.96 10.03 0.11
CA PRO A 625 14.08 11.24 -0.72
C PRO A 625 13.56 12.51 -0.04
N HIS A 626 12.59 12.41 0.88
CA HIS A 626 12.13 13.57 1.64
C HIS A 626 13.22 14.09 2.60
N GLY A 627 13.90 13.19 3.30
CA GLY A 627 15.03 13.52 4.17
C GLY A 627 16.20 14.10 3.37
N GLU A 628 16.53 13.49 2.23
CA GLU A 628 17.58 13.99 1.32
C GLU A 628 17.28 15.42 0.84
N ALA A 629 16.04 15.70 0.43
CA ALA A 629 15.65 17.03 0.01
C ALA A 629 15.73 18.06 1.13
N LEU A 630 15.32 17.71 2.36
CA LEU A 630 15.44 18.56 3.53
C LEU A 630 16.92 18.88 3.83
N ILE A 631 17.78 17.85 3.83
CA ILE A 631 19.23 18.00 4.04
C ILE A 631 19.84 18.91 2.97
N LYS A 632 19.49 18.70 1.70
CA LYS A 632 20.00 19.49 0.58
C LYS A 632 19.64 20.97 0.70
N GLN A 633 18.44 21.28 1.20
CA GLN A 633 17.95 22.66 1.35
C GLN A 633 18.47 23.35 2.62
N LEU A 634 18.71 22.60 3.70
CA LEU A 634 19.36 23.13 4.92
C LEU A 634 20.85 23.41 4.72
N GLU A 635 21.49 22.75 3.74
CA GLU A 635 22.90 22.91 3.42
C GLU A 635 23.82 22.78 4.67
N PRO A 636 23.78 21.65 5.40
CA PRO A 636 24.43 21.53 6.71
C PRO A 636 25.94 21.77 6.67
N GLY A 637 26.48 22.27 7.79
CA GLY A 637 27.92 22.56 7.93
C GLY A 637 28.82 21.31 7.89
N GLN A 638 28.26 20.11 8.05
CA GLN A 638 28.96 18.82 7.92
C GLN A 638 28.20 17.90 6.94
N SER A 639 28.94 17.06 6.21
CA SER A 639 28.42 16.16 5.18
C SER A 639 27.72 14.91 5.74
N TYR A 640 26.83 14.31 4.94
CA TYR A 640 26.16 13.02 5.20
C TYR A 640 27.14 11.95 5.69
N CYS A 641 26.87 11.38 6.87
CA CYS A 641 27.59 10.23 7.42
C CYS A 641 26.74 8.98 7.24
N ASP A 642 27.18 8.05 6.38
CA ASP A 642 26.57 6.73 6.18
C ASP A 642 26.94 5.72 7.28
N GLU A 643 27.57 6.19 8.34
CA GLU A 643 28.14 5.42 9.45
C GLU A 643 29.17 4.33 9.07
N ARG A 644 29.60 4.22 7.80
CA ARG A 644 30.60 3.22 7.38
C ARG A 644 31.96 3.54 7.98
N ARG A 645 32.38 2.78 8.97
CA ARG A 645 33.68 2.96 9.63
C ARG A 645 34.82 2.36 8.78
N PRO A 646 36.04 2.94 8.77
CA PRO A 646 36.53 4.05 9.61
C PRO A 646 36.30 5.45 9.03
N SER A 647 35.77 5.58 7.81
CA SER A 647 35.43 6.86 7.17
C SER A 647 34.24 6.70 6.23
N CYS A 648 33.27 7.60 6.36
CA CYS A 648 32.03 7.55 5.59
C CYS A 648 32.33 7.71 4.09
N VAL A 649 31.59 7.04 3.19
CA VAL A 649 31.87 7.10 1.74
C VAL A 649 31.83 8.54 1.27
N ASN A 650 30.80 9.28 1.67
CA ASN A 650 30.61 10.66 1.22
C ASN A 650 31.68 11.62 1.74
N CYS A 651 32.21 11.38 2.94
CA CYS A 651 33.30 12.15 3.54
C CYS A 651 34.60 11.89 2.78
N THR A 652 34.84 10.62 2.43
CA THR A 652 35.99 10.18 1.64
C THR A 652 35.93 10.78 0.23
N THR A 653 34.77 10.72 -0.43
CA THR A 653 34.57 11.27 -1.78
C THR A 653 34.64 12.79 -1.82
N SER A 654 34.28 13.49 -0.74
CA SER A 654 34.31 14.96 -0.68
C SER A 654 35.59 15.54 -0.06
N GLU A 655 36.60 14.70 0.19
CA GLU A 655 37.88 15.07 0.83
C GLU A 655 37.69 15.79 2.18
N ARG A 656 36.62 15.43 2.90
CA ARG A 656 36.29 15.99 4.22
C ARG A 656 36.73 15.04 5.33
N SER A 657 37.14 15.62 6.46
CA SER A 657 37.43 14.83 7.66
C SER A 657 36.13 14.27 8.23
N CYS A 658 36.03 12.94 8.28
CA CYS A 658 34.91 12.24 8.91
C CYS A 658 35.15 12.15 10.42
N VAL A 659 34.24 12.70 11.22
CA VAL A 659 34.31 12.63 12.69
C VAL A 659 33.11 11.82 13.18
N TYR A 660 33.38 10.62 13.69
CA TYR A 660 32.36 9.85 14.41
C TYR A 660 32.28 10.38 15.84
N LEU A 661 31.06 10.55 16.36
CA LEU A 661 30.87 10.81 17.78
C LEU A 661 31.39 9.59 18.56
N ASP A 662 32.44 9.83 19.34
CA ASP A 662 33.01 8.84 20.25
C ASP A 662 32.10 8.78 21.48
N THR A 663 31.27 7.73 21.58
CA THR A 663 30.18 7.60 22.55
C THR A 663 30.63 7.38 24.01
N GLY A 664 31.91 7.62 24.31
CA GLY A 664 32.53 7.38 25.61
C GLY A 664 32.90 8.63 26.45
N ARG A 665 32.69 9.87 25.99
CA ARG A 665 32.97 11.06 26.82
C ARG A 665 31.69 11.67 27.42
N LYS A 666 31.71 11.91 28.73
CA LYS A 666 30.80 12.87 29.39
C LYS A 666 30.80 14.19 28.61
N PRO A 667 29.67 14.93 28.55
CA PRO A 667 29.58 16.18 27.82
C PRO A 667 30.66 17.16 28.31
N PRO A 668 31.31 17.92 27.41
CA PRO A 668 32.32 18.88 27.81
C PRO A 668 31.65 20.00 28.64
N SER A 669 32.19 20.25 29.84
CA SER A 669 31.90 21.49 30.56
C SER A 669 32.40 22.67 29.71
N LEU A 670 31.51 23.60 29.36
CA LEU A 670 31.83 24.84 28.66
C LEU A 670 32.93 25.62 29.40
N SER A 671 34.09 25.83 28.76
CA SER A 671 35.06 26.95 28.94
C SER A 671 36.30 26.81 28.02
N PRO A 672 37.03 27.90 27.66
CA PRO A 672 37.35 28.23 26.26
C PRO A 672 38.77 27.94 25.74
N ALA A 673 38.84 27.61 24.43
CA ALA A 673 39.88 27.77 23.39
C ALA A 673 41.37 27.29 23.55
N SER A 674 41.73 26.33 22.66
CA SER A 674 42.99 26.13 21.87
C SER A 674 44.37 25.80 22.53
N PRO A 675 45.37 25.22 21.81
CA PRO A 675 45.35 24.16 20.77
C PRO A 675 46.46 23.05 20.88
N ALA A 676 46.24 21.93 20.17
CA ALA A 676 47.19 20.95 19.57
C ALA A 676 48.13 20.03 20.42
N SER A 677 47.92 18.69 20.30
CA SER A 677 48.87 17.63 19.83
C SER A 677 48.51 16.22 20.37
N SER A 678 48.48 15.22 19.47
CA SER A 678 48.37 13.76 19.73
C SER A 678 49.77 13.10 19.72
N PRO A 679 50.00 11.76 19.91
CA PRO A 679 49.10 10.62 20.19
C PRO A 679 49.61 9.58 21.25
N ALA A 680 48.76 8.59 21.63
CA ALA A 680 49.02 7.11 21.54
C ALA A 680 48.25 6.22 22.57
N LEU A 681 47.33 5.39 22.02
CA LEU A 681 47.06 3.94 22.23
C LEU A 681 46.81 3.32 23.64
N SER A 682 45.61 2.76 23.89
CA SER A 682 45.24 1.35 23.58
C SER A 682 44.07 0.77 24.43
N HIS A 683 43.31 -0.14 23.79
CA HIS A 683 42.43 -1.23 24.29
C HIS A 683 40.95 -1.01 24.74
N ALA A 684 40.05 -1.47 23.85
CA ALA A 684 39.01 -2.52 24.02
C ALA A 684 37.49 -2.18 24.22
N SER A 685 36.71 -2.77 23.29
CA SER A 685 35.37 -3.43 23.36
C SER A 685 34.00 -2.70 23.42
N ARG A 686 33.23 -2.90 22.31
CA ARG A 686 31.79 -3.25 22.10
C ARG A 686 30.63 -2.64 22.94
N ALA A 687 29.71 -1.94 22.25
CA ALA A 687 28.21 -2.01 22.35
C ALA A 687 27.59 -0.92 21.41
N SER A 688 26.83 -1.24 20.35
CA SER A 688 25.38 -1.58 20.23
C SER A 688 24.43 -0.38 20.33
N PHE A 689 23.95 0.08 19.16
CA PHE A 689 23.01 1.17 18.91
C PHE A 689 21.56 0.65 18.98
N VAL A 690 20.63 1.34 19.65
CA VAL A 690 19.22 0.92 19.76
C VAL A 690 18.29 2.12 19.54
N GLY A 691 17.47 2.02 18.49
CA GLY A 691 16.43 2.99 18.13
C GLY A 691 15.03 2.65 18.66
N SER A 692 14.12 3.62 18.43
CA SER A 692 12.64 3.53 18.26
C SER A 692 11.71 4.09 19.37
N PRO A 693 10.70 4.94 19.02
CA PRO A 693 9.80 5.61 19.98
C PRO A 693 8.38 5.02 20.09
N ALA A 694 7.80 5.18 21.27
CA ALA A 694 6.36 5.33 21.48
C ALA A 694 6.15 6.45 22.51
N ALA A 695 5.26 7.38 22.18
CA ALA A 695 4.78 8.41 23.08
C ALA A 695 3.54 7.85 23.80
N THR A 696 3.72 7.42 25.05
CA THR A 696 2.65 7.20 26.03
C THR A 696 2.85 8.26 27.11
N SER A 697 1.87 9.15 27.29
CA SER A 697 1.79 10.04 28.46
C SER A 697 0.90 9.40 29.53
N ALA A 698 1.23 9.71 30.77
CA ALA A 698 0.89 9.02 32.01
C ALA A 698 -0.59 9.12 32.46
N THR A 699 -1.19 7.93 32.59
CA THR A 699 -1.97 7.32 33.71
C THR A 699 -3.11 7.98 34.50
N ALA A 700 -3.98 7.08 34.96
CA ALA A 700 -5.37 7.24 35.36
C ALA A 700 -5.59 7.14 36.89
N VAL A 701 -6.62 7.83 37.43
CA VAL A 701 -7.18 7.54 38.76
C VAL A 701 -8.71 7.47 38.74
N ARG A 702 -9.20 6.52 39.55
CA ARG A 702 -10.56 5.96 39.69
C ARG A 702 -11.65 6.93 40.15
N VAL A 703 -12.85 6.64 39.64
CA VAL A 703 -14.16 7.01 40.19
C VAL A 703 -14.49 6.09 41.37
N ASN A 704 -14.75 6.67 42.56
CA ASN A 704 -15.79 6.23 43.51
C ASN A 704 -15.89 7.20 44.70
N GLY A 705 -17.11 7.70 44.98
CA GLY A 705 -17.46 8.31 46.27
C GLY A 705 -18.25 9.62 46.16
N SER A 706 -19.55 9.54 46.46
CA SER A 706 -20.51 10.64 46.54
C SER A 706 -20.12 11.76 47.51
N PHE A 707 -20.51 13.01 47.23
CA PHE A 707 -21.37 13.86 48.08
C PHE A 707 -21.79 15.13 47.32
N SER A 708 -23.03 15.57 47.53
CA SER A 708 -23.74 16.64 46.81
C SER A 708 -23.51 18.06 47.40
N PRO A 709 -24.32 19.10 47.08
CA PRO A 709 -23.86 20.36 46.46
C PRO A 709 -23.97 21.58 47.40
N LEU A 710 -23.54 22.78 46.97
CA LEU A 710 -24.06 24.11 47.39
C LEU A 710 -23.29 25.21 46.63
N GLY A 711 -23.96 25.98 45.76
CA GLY A 711 -24.29 27.40 46.00
C GLY A 711 -23.14 28.30 45.50
N SER A 712 -23.30 29.38 44.71
CA SER A 712 -24.42 30.28 44.47
C SER A 712 -23.94 31.33 43.44
N SER A 713 -24.78 31.69 42.46
CA SER A 713 -24.75 32.99 41.75
C SER A 713 -25.24 34.11 42.72
N PRO A 714 -25.31 35.45 42.43
CA PRO A 714 -25.72 36.02 41.12
C PRO A 714 -25.34 37.51 40.78
N VAL A 715 -25.95 38.00 39.67
CA VAL A 715 -26.32 39.39 39.23
C VAL A 715 -25.18 40.36 38.76
N SER A 716 -25.30 41.31 37.79
CA SER A 716 -26.44 42.02 37.14
C SER A 716 -25.96 42.88 35.92
N SER A 717 -26.64 42.85 34.74
CA SER A 717 -27.42 43.91 34.02
C SER A 717 -26.71 45.03 33.18
N GLY A 718 -27.11 45.17 31.89
CA GLY A 718 -26.68 46.16 30.84
C GLY A 718 -27.26 47.59 30.94
N PRO A 719 -27.67 48.35 29.86
CA PRO A 719 -27.57 48.16 28.38
C PRO A 719 -27.34 49.45 27.48
N GLN A 720 -27.20 49.25 26.14
CA GLN A 720 -27.62 50.05 24.94
C GLN A 720 -27.07 51.45 24.50
N GLY A 721 -26.85 51.62 23.17
CA GLY A 721 -27.01 52.90 22.42
C GLY A 721 -26.19 53.10 21.11
N GLN A 722 -26.87 53.20 19.95
CA GLN A 722 -26.37 53.35 18.56
C GLN A 722 -26.06 54.81 18.11
N PHE A 723 -25.25 55.01 17.05
CA PHE A 723 -25.57 55.71 15.76
C PHE A 723 -24.32 56.26 14.99
N THR A 724 -24.29 56.01 13.67
CA THR A 724 -23.42 56.56 12.58
C THR A 724 -24.18 57.63 11.77
N PRO A 725 -23.59 58.54 10.93
CA PRO A 725 -23.17 58.20 9.54
C PRO A 725 -22.10 59.10 8.81
N SER A 726 -21.46 58.53 7.76
CA SER A 726 -21.14 59.01 6.37
C SER A 726 -20.54 60.43 6.11
N SER A 727 -19.71 60.79 5.10
CA SER A 727 -19.16 60.24 3.82
C SER A 727 -18.33 61.41 3.17
N ILE A 728 -17.21 61.22 2.43
CA ILE A 728 -17.04 61.37 0.95
C ILE A 728 -15.51 61.52 0.63
N SER A 729 -15.00 60.75 -0.36
CA SER A 729 -13.63 60.73 -0.99
C SER A 729 -13.39 61.94 -1.97
N PRO A 730 -12.34 62.14 -2.83
CA PRO A 730 -11.38 61.20 -3.50
C PRO A 730 -9.89 61.69 -3.77
N VAL A 731 -8.87 60.78 -3.87
CA VAL A 731 -8.05 60.36 -5.08
C VAL A 731 -6.80 61.28 -5.35
N ILE A 732 -5.50 60.90 -5.49
CA ILE A 732 -4.74 59.92 -6.34
C ILE A 732 -3.29 59.63 -5.81
N ALA A 733 -2.89 58.34 -5.93
CA ALA A 733 -1.58 57.67 -6.19
C ALA A 733 -0.30 57.84 -5.33
N GLY A 734 0.26 56.68 -4.94
CA GLY A 734 1.68 56.50 -4.63
C GLY A 734 1.98 55.24 -3.79
N SER A 735 2.01 54.07 -4.44
CA SER A 735 2.44 52.75 -3.94
C SER A 735 3.48 52.72 -2.82
N THR A 736 3.22 51.99 -1.72
CA THR A 736 4.14 51.01 -1.13
C THR A 736 3.39 50.05 -0.21
N ILE A 737 3.74 48.78 -0.32
CA ILE A 737 3.12 47.61 0.31
C ILE A 737 3.46 47.60 1.80
N GLY A 738 2.43 47.59 2.66
CA GLY A 738 2.55 47.50 4.11
C GLY A 738 1.25 46.97 4.73
N GLU A 739 1.37 45.77 5.29
CA GLU A 739 0.62 45.18 6.41
C GLU A 739 -0.92 45.28 6.48
N ALA A 740 -1.56 44.11 6.47
CA ALA A 740 -2.85 43.91 7.12
C ALA A 740 -2.72 42.82 8.21
N SER A 741 -3.08 43.20 9.43
CA SER A 741 -3.13 42.34 10.63
C SER A 741 -4.13 41.17 10.51
N PRO A 742 -3.98 40.10 11.32
CA PRO A 742 -4.75 38.87 11.19
C PRO A 742 -5.98 38.85 12.13
N HIS A 743 -7.17 38.68 11.57
CA HIS A 743 -8.40 38.30 12.29
C HIS A 743 -8.86 36.90 11.87
N GLY A 744 -9.28 36.08 12.83
CA GLY A 744 -9.63 34.67 12.66
C GLY A 744 -11.04 34.37 12.14
N ALA A 745 -11.21 33.20 11.53
CA ALA A 745 -12.45 32.42 11.35
C ALA A 745 -12.09 31.06 10.70
N SER A 746 -13.02 30.08 10.71
CA SER A 746 -13.04 28.93 9.78
C SER A 746 -12.38 29.31 8.45
N SER A 747 -11.43 28.52 7.90
CA SER A 747 -10.59 28.95 6.75
C SER A 747 -11.39 29.89 5.86
N PRO A 748 -11.13 31.20 5.91
CA PRO A 748 -12.09 32.16 5.41
C PRO A 748 -12.38 31.79 3.98
N VAL A 749 -13.67 31.86 3.60
CA VAL A 749 -14.04 31.88 2.20
C VAL A 749 -13.07 32.84 1.53
N ASN A 750 -12.18 32.29 0.72
CA ASN A 750 -11.09 33.04 0.12
C ASN A 750 -11.51 33.41 -1.31
N MET A 751 -10.74 34.27 -1.96
CA MET A 751 -11.07 34.70 -3.31
C MET A 751 -11.14 33.53 -4.29
N LEU A 752 -10.38 32.45 -4.07
CA LEU A 752 -10.48 31.24 -4.86
C LEU A 752 -11.80 30.50 -4.61
N HIS A 753 -12.27 30.34 -3.36
CA HIS A 753 -13.58 29.77 -3.07
C HIS A 753 -14.72 30.60 -3.68
N LEU A 754 -14.61 31.94 -3.65
CA LEU A 754 -15.57 32.82 -4.32
C LEU A 754 -15.50 32.69 -5.85
N GLU A 755 -14.31 32.56 -6.42
CA GLU A 755 -14.12 32.29 -7.85
C GLU A 755 -14.76 30.95 -8.23
N LEU A 756 -14.50 29.88 -7.47
CA LEU A 756 -15.05 28.55 -7.70
C LEU A 756 -16.57 28.50 -7.52
N LEU A 757 -17.12 29.26 -6.55
CA LEU A 757 -18.57 29.40 -6.36
C LEU A 757 -19.20 30.25 -7.46
N HIS A 758 -18.58 31.36 -7.85
CA HIS A 758 -19.02 32.16 -8.99
C HIS A 758 -19.00 31.33 -10.27
N HIS A 759 -17.96 30.52 -10.47
CA HIS A 759 -17.87 29.55 -11.55
C HIS A 759 -19.01 28.53 -11.46
N ALA A 760 -19.33 28.01 -10.26
CA ALA A 760 -20.46 27.10 -10.05
C ALA A 760 -21.83 27.71 -10.33
N LEU A 761 -21.97 29.03 -10.25
CA LEU A 761 -23.22 29.75 -10.48
C LEU A 761 -23.38 30.24 -11.92
N THR A 762 -22.26 30.45 -12.63
CA THR A 762 -22.26 31.10 -13.96
C THR A 762 -21.89 30.15 -15.09
N GLU A 763 -21.14 29.07 -14.81
CA GLU A 763 -20.73 28.10 -15.81
C GLU A 763 -21.77 27.01 -16.02
N GLN A 764 -22.50 27.10 -17.13
CA GLN A 764 -23.54 26.14 -17.49
C GLN A 764 -22.97 24.76 -17.80
N ALA A 765 -21.74 24.70 -18.32
CA ALA A 765 -21.08 23.43 -18.66
C ALA A 765 -20.73 22.58 -17.43
N LEU A 766 -20.66 23.18 -16.23
CA LEU A 766 -20.25 22.49 -15.01
C LEU A 766 -21.16 21.28 -14.69
N TYR A 767 -22.48 21.46 -14.76
CA TYR A 767 -23.46 20.47 -14.31
C TYR A 767 -23.83 19.40 -15.34
N VAL A 768 -23.16 19.38 -16.49
CA VAL A 768 -23.28 18.36 -17.54
C VAL A 768 -24.73 18.24 -18.08
N GLY A 769 -25.04 18.86 -19.22
CA GLY A 769 -26.35 18.74 -19.89
C GLY A 769 -26.44 19.62 -21.13
N ALA A 770 -27.23 19.21 -22.13
CA ALA A 770 -27.26 19.80 -23.48
C ALA A 770 -28.12 21.07 -23.62
N SER A 771 -28.80 21.54 -22.57
CA SER A 771 -29.67 22.73 -22.62
C SER A 771 -29.45 23.71 -21.48
N GLN A 772 -29.67 25.00 -21.77
CA GLN A 772 -29.61 26.09 -20.79
C GLN A 772 -30.62 25.92 -19.63
N SER A 773 -31.77 25.30 -19.90
CA SER A 773 -32.78 24.97 -18.88
C SER A 773 -32.28 23.94 -17.87
N TYR A 774 -31.44 23.00 -18.29
CA TYR A 774 -30.91 21.94 -17.41
C TYR A 774 -29.96 22.50 -16.35
N ALA A 775 -29.01 23.35 -16.76
CA ALA A 775 -28.04 23.96 -15.86
C ALA A 775 -28.72 24.82 -14.78
N GLN A 776 -29.79 25.52 -15.14
CA GLN A 776 -30.56 26.34 -14.20
C GLN A 776 -31.25 25.47 -13.13
N ILE A 777 -31.93 24.39 -13.55
CA ILE A 777 -32.62 23.48 -12.62
C ILE A 777 -31.61 22.82 -11.65
N MET A 778 -30.44 22.41 -12.16
CA MET A 778 -29.39 21.83 -11.32
C MET A 778 -28.84 22.86 -10.32
N THR A 779 -28.64 24.12 -10.74
CA THR A 779 -28.20 25.19 -9.85
C THR A 779 -29.22 25.45 -8.74
N ASP A 780 -30.51 25.54 -9.08
CA ASP A 780 -31.60 25.77 -8.13
C ASP A 780 -31.78 24.59 -7.16
N MET A 781 -31.46 23.37 -7.60
CA MET A 781 -31.50 22.17 -6.77
C MET A 781 -30.28 22.04 -5.83
N VAL A 782 -29.09 22.40 -6.31
CA VAL A 782 -27.81 22.10 -5.63
C VAL A 782 -27.36 23.23 -4.71
N ILE A 783 -27.53 24.49 -5.10
CA ILE A 783 -26.97 25.63 -4.35
C ILE A 783 -27.62 25.81 -2.97
N PRO A 784 -28.97 25.83 -2.83
CA PRO A 784 -29.59 25.99 -1.52
C PRO A 784 -29.16 24.95 -0.47
N PRO A 785 -29.12 23.63 -0.77
CA PRO A 785 -28.59 22.66 0.19
C PRO A 785 -27.07 22.78 0.37
N ALA A 786 -26.29 23.11 -0.65
CA ALA A 786 -24.84 23.29 -0.50
C ALA A 786 -24.51 24.39 0.54
N LEU A 787 -25.31 25.47 0.59
CA LEU A 787 -25.15 26.52 1.60
C LEU A 787 -25.40 26.04 3.04
N SER A 788 -26.13 24.93 3.22
CA SER A 788 -26.46 24.37 4.53
C SER A 788 -25.62 23.15 4.90
N TYR A 789 -24.98 22.50 3.93
CA TYR A 789 -24.25 21.25 4.11
C TYR A 789 -22.79 21.38 3.59
N PRO A 790 -21.81 21.56 4.49
CA PRO A 790 -20.42 21.82 4.09
C PRO A 790 -19.78 20.73 3.23
N PHE A 791 -20.16 19.46 3.41
CA PHE A 791 -19.68 18.39 2.56
C PHE A 791 -20.09 18.59 1.10
N LEU A 792 -21.31 19.06 0.86
CA LEU A 792 -21.83 19.27 -0.48
C LEU A 792 -21.20 20.52 -1.12
N MET A 793 -21.04 21.60 -0.36
CA MET A 793 -20.36 22.80 -0.85
C MET A 793 -18.91 22.49 -1.24
N ASN A 794 -18.16 21.79 -0.39
CA ASN A 794 -16.77 21.48 -0.68
C ASN A 794 -16.63 20.64 -1.96
N GLU A 795 -17.50 19.64 -2.16
CA GLU A 795 -17.45 18.85 -3.40
C GLU A 795 -17.87 19.65 -4.63
N LEU A 796 -18.86 20.54 -4.51
CA LEU A 796 -19.24 21.44 -5.59
C LEU A 796 -18.06 22.33 -6.02
N LEU A 797 -17.34 22.92 -5.06
CA LEU A 797 -16.15 23.71 -5.34
C LEU A 797 -15.02 22.85 -5.93
N ALA A 798 -14.89 21.59 -5.51
CA ALA A 798 -13.92 20.66 -6.08
C ALA A 798 -14.20 20.39 -7.56
N LEU A 799 -15.46 20.14 -7.94
CA LEU A 799 -15.87 20.00 -9.33
C LEU A 799 -15.67 21.28 -10.13
N SER A 800 -15.98 22.46 -9.57
CA SER A 800 -15.66 23.74 -10.20
C SER A 800 -14.18 23.89 -10.48
N ALA A 801 -13.32 23.47 -9.55
CA ALA A 801 -11.86 23.52 -9.73
C ALA A 801 -11.40 22.56 -10.84
N LEU A 802 -11.94 21.34 -10.92
CA LEU A 802 -11.65 20.40 -12.00
C LEU A 802 -12.10 20.93 -13.37
N HIS A 803 -13.30 21.51 -13.45
CA HIS A 803 -13.76 22.15 -14.67
C HIS A 803 -12.85 23.31 -15.06
N LEU A 804 -12.54 24.22 -14.12
CA LEU A 804 -11.61 25.31 -14.40
C LEU A 804 -10.23 24.82 -14.83
N ALA A 805 -9.77 23.67 -14.33
CA ALA A 805 -8.51 23.05 -14.74
C ALA A 805 -8.54 22.56 -16.21
N THR A 806 -9.70 22.22 -16.76
CA THR A 806 -9.84 21.88 -18.18
C THR A 806 -9.77 23.14 -19.05
N VAL A 807 -10.50 24.19 -18.68
CA VAL A 807 -10.58 25.45 -19.45
C VAL A 807 -9.38 26.38 -19.25
N GLN A 808 -8.62 26.24 -18.15
CA GLN A 808 -7.41 27.04 -17.85
C GLN A 808 -6.16 26.16 -17.68
N PRO A 809 -5.52 25.69 -18.77
CA PRO A 809 -4.36 24.79 -18.71
C PRO A 809 -3.20 25.32 -17.85
N ASN A 810 -2.99 26.64 -17.81
CA ASN A 810 -1.90 27.28 -17.07
C ASN A 810 -2.05 27.16 -15.54
N ARG A 811 -3.28 27.02 -15.03
CA ARG A 811 -3.58 26.85 -13.60
C ARG A 811 -3.95 25.41 -13.24
N ARG A 812 -3.91 24.49 -14.22
CA ARG A 812 -4.41 23.12 -14.12
C ARG A 812 -3.87 22.37 -12.91
N GLN A 813 -2.54 22.32 -12.74
CA GLN A 813 -1.92 21.60 -11.62
C GLN A 813 -2.35 22.14 -10.24
N HIS A 814 -2.46 23.46 -10.13
CA HIS A 814 -2.91 24.11 -8.89
C HIS A 814 -4.39 23.80 -8.61
N LEU A 815 -5.25 23.91 -9.63
CA LEU A 815 -6.69 23.64 -9.52
C LEU A 815 -6.99 22.16 -9.29
N GLU A 816 -6.25 21.23 -9.90
CA GLU A 816 -6.33 19.79 -9.62
C GLU A 816 -5.93 19.48 -8.16
N SER A 817 -4.92 20.18 -7.62
CA SER A 817 -4.55 20.09 -6.19
C SER A 817 -5.66 20.61 -5.28
N VAL A 818 -6.24 21.77 -5.61
CA VAL A 818 -7.34 22.38 -4.86
C VAL A 818 -8.58 21.49 -4.88
N ALA A 819 -8.90 20.86 -6.01
CA ALA A 819 -9.99 19.91 -6.11
C ALA A 819 -9.80 18.72 -5.17
N ALA A 820 -8.59 18.15 -5.10
CA ALA A 820 -8.29 17.03 -4.21
C ALA A 820 -8.40 17.42 -2.72
N GLU A 821 -8.00 18.64 -2.35
CA GLU A 821 -8.14 19.18 -0.99
C GLU A 821 -9.61 19.37 -0.59
N LEU A 822 -10.39 19.96 -1.48
CA LEU A 822 -11.81 20.20 -1.29
C LEU A 822 -12.59 18.88 -1.20
N GLN A 823 -12.28 17.90 -2.06
CA GLN A 823 -12.87 16.55 -1.98
C GLN A 823 -12.55 15.84 -0.66
N THR A 824 -11.30 15.93 -0.20
CA THR A 824 -10.90 15.35 1.09
C THR A 824 -11.70 15.97 2.23
N SER A 825 -11.87 17.30 2.20
CA SER A 825 -12.67 18.05 3.16
C SER A 825 -14.16 17.68 3.08
N ALA A 826 -14.67 17.45 1.88
CA ALA A 826 -16.03 17.03 1.61
C ALA A 826 -16.34 15.65 2.20
N LEU A 827 -15.51 14.65 1.91
CA LEU A 827 -15.63 13.28 2.45
C LEU A 827 -15.52 13.25 3.98
N SER A 828 -14.59 14.01 4.56
CA SER A 828 -14.44 14.11 6.01
C SER A 828 -15.70 14.68 6.67
N SER A 829 -16.27 15.75 6.11
CA SER A 829 -17.49 16.38 6.61
C SER A 829 -18.72 15.48 6.45
N PHE A 830 -18.83 14.76 5.33
CA PHE A 830 -19.91 13.80 5.08
C PHE A 830 -19.90 12.66 6.11
N ASN A 831 -18.74 12.04 6.33
CA ASN A 831 -18.59 10.93 7.28
C ASN A 831 -18.86 11.34 8.74
N GLN A 832 -18.68 12.62 9.08
CA GLN A 832 -18.96 13.13 10.42
C GLN A 832 -20.42 13.51 10.65
N SER A 833 -21.15 13.83 9.59
CA SER A 833 -22.49 14.45 9.68
C SER A 833 -23.62 13.48 9.33
N CYS A 834 -23.33 12.42 8.58
CA CYS A 834 -24.33 11.59 7.93
C CYS A 834 -24.23 10.12 8.36
N HIS A 835 -24.67 9.81 9.58
CA HIS A 835 -24.77 8.43 10.08
C HIS A 835 -26.15 7.79 9.82
N GLN A 836 -27.17 8.60 9.55
CA GLN A 836 -28.55 8.17 9.25
C GLN A 836 -29.16 9.06 8.15
N VAL A 837 -29.95 8.46 7.26
CA VAL A 837 -30.67 9.17 6.19
C VAL A 837 -32.00 9.68 6.73
N THR A 838 -32.24 10.98 6.61
CA THR A 838 -33.47 11.68 7.03
C THR A 838 -34.08 12.45 5.86
N PRO A 839 -35.36 12.86 5.94
CA PRO A 839 -35.98 13.70 4.90
C PRO A 839 -35.22 14.98 4.57
N SER A 840 -34.54 15.58 5.56
CA SER A 840 -33.83 16.87 5.40
C SER A 840 -32.42 16.75 4.83
N ASN A 841 -31.77 15.58 4.92
CA ASN A 841 -30.39 15.38 4.45
C ASN A 841 -30.28 14.46 3.22
N CYS A 842 -31.35 13.75 2.86
CA CYS A 842 -31.35 12.76 1.78
C CYS A 842 -30.96 13.36 0.42
N LEU A 843 -31.51 14.53 0.05
CA LEU A 843 -31.15 15.22 -1.20
C LEU A 843 -29.67 15.66 -1.21
N PRO A 844 -29.14 16.37 -0.20
CA PRO A 844 -27.73 16.71 -0.14
C PRO A 844 -26.79 15.50 -0.22
N MET A 845 -27.11 14.40 0.47
CA MET A 845 -26.32 13.17 0.43
C MET A 845 -26.34 12.53 -0.95
N PHE A 846 -27.49 12.53 -1.63
CA PHE A 846 -27.64 12.04 -2.99
C PHE A 846 -26.77 12.84 -3.97
N VAL A 847 -26.91 14.17 -3.95
CA VAL A 847 -26.14 15.07 -4.84
C VAL A 847 -24.64 14.94 -4.59
N PHE A 848 -24.22 14.93 -3.32
CA PHE A 848 -22.82 14.74 -2.95
C PHE A 848 -22.25 13.43 -3.49
N SER A 849 -22.98 12.32 -3.33
CA SER A 849 -22.53 11.01 -3.78
C SER A 849 -22.39 10.95 -5.31
N SER A 850 -23.29 11.61 -6.05
CA SER A 850 -23.19 11.76 -7.51
C SER A 850 -21.99 12.62 -7.92
N PHE A 851 -21.73 13.72 -7.20
CA PHE A 851 -20.57 14.58 -7.48
C PHE A 851 -19.24 13.91 -7.21
N ILE A 852 -19.13 13.11 -6.14
CA ILE A 852 -17.98 12.25 -5.89
C ILE A 852 -17.77 11.24 -7.03
N GLY A 853 -18.85 10.65 -7.53
CA GLY A 853 -18.82 9.78 -8.70
C GLY A 853 -18.19 10.49 -9.91
N ASN A 854 -18.66 11.70 -10.22
CA ASN A 854 -18.15 12.52 -11.30
C ASN A 854 -16.67 12.88 -11.10
N HIS A 855 -16.27 13.27 -9.89
CA HIS A 855 -14.88 13.56 -9.55
C HIS A 855 -13.97 12.36 -9.84
N VAL A 856 -14.37 11.19 -9.37
CA VAL A 856 -13.58 9.96 -9.57
C VAL A 856 -13.56 9.54 -11.03
N PHE A 857 -14.65 9.74 -11.78
CA PHE A 857 -14.67 9.55 -13.23
C PHE A 857 -13.63 10.44 -13.93
N TYR A 858 -13.66 11.76 -13.67
CA TYR A 858 -12.71 12.71 -14.25
C TYR A 858 -11.27 12.27 -14.00
N THR A 859 -10.94 11.99 -12.73
CA THR A 859 -9.57 11.64 -12.33
C THR A 859 -9.13 10.30 -12.91
N THR A 860 -10.05 9.32 -13.06
CA THR A 860 -9.77 8.02 -13.68
C THR A 860 -9.30 8.20 -15.12
N PHE A 861 -10.00 8.99 -15.94
CA PHE A 861 -9.60 9.21 -17.34
C PHE A 861 -8.44 10.18 -17.49
N ARG A 862 -8.35 11.18 -16.60
CA ARG A 862 -7.30 12.20 -16.66
C ARG A 862 -5.91 11.65 -16.31
N PHE A 863 -5.87 10.70 -15.38
CA PHE A 863 -4.65 10.10 -14.84
C PHE A 863 -4.56 8.60 -15.13
N HIS A 864 -5.31 8.09 -16.12
CA HIS A 864 -5.28 6.68 -16.48
C HIS A 864 -3.85 6.23 -16.83
N SER A 865 -3.55 4.99 -16.51
CA SER A 865 -2.37 4.31 -17.05
C SER A 865 -2.55 4.05 -18.55
N ASP A 866 -1.49 4.14 -19.34
CA ASP A 866 -1.48 3.65 -20.73
C ASP A 866 -1.67 2.12 -20.79
N ASN A 867 -1.53 1.44 -19.66
CA ASN A 867 -1.84 0.02 -19.52
C ASN A 867 -3.35 -0.19 -19.29
N PHE A 868 -4.02 -0.83 -20.26
CA PHE A 868 -5.44 -1.18 -20.19
C PHE A 868 -5.80 -2.00 -18.95
N HIS A 869 -4.87 -2.81 -18.41
CA HIS A 869 -5.15 -3.56 -17.19
C HIS A 869 -5.34 -2.66 -15.97
N SER A 870 -4.38 -1.78 -15.73
CA SER A 870 -4.47 -0.79 -14.64
C SER A 870 -5.70 0.11 -14.81
N PHE A 871 -5.93 0.61 -16.03
CA PHE A 871 -7.11 1.42 -16.33
C PHE A 871 -8.42 0.69 -16.01
N LEU A 872 -8.59 -0.55 -16.46
CA LEU A 872 -9.85 -1.28 -16.22
C LEU A 872 -10.08 -1.53 -14.72
N GLU A 873 -9.03 -1.78 -13.94
CA GLU A 873 -9.18 -1.91 -12.49
C GLU A 873 -9.62 -0.62 -11.81
N GLU A 874 -9.06 0.52 -12.23
CA GLU A 874 -9.45 1.85 -11.74
C GLU A 874 -10.89 2.16 -12.15
N PHE A 875 -11.26 1.86 -13.39
CA PHE A 875 -12.58 2.09 -13.92
C PHE A 875 -13.65 1.20 -13.26
N VAL A 876 -13.35 -0.06 -12.95
CA VAL A 876 -14.22 -0.94 -12.15
C VAL A 876 -14.40 -0.38 -10.73
N LYS A 877 -13.34 0.12 -10.09
CA LYS A 877 -13.43 0.76 -8.76
C LYS A 877 -14.30 2.00 -8.79
N TYR A 878 -14.19 2.82 -9.84
CA TYR A 878 -15.10 3.93 -10.10
C TYR A 878 -16.56 3.43 -10.15
N MET A 879 -16.86 2.40 -10.94
CA MET A 879 -18.22 1.84 -11.04
C MET A 879 -18.74 1.33 -9.68
N GLN A 880 -17.88 0.72 -8.87
CA GLN A 880 -18.22 0.27 -7.51
C GLN A 880 -18.53 1.44 -6.57
N LEU A 881 -17.72 2.51 -6.60
CA LEU A 881 -17.95 3.71 -5.80
C LEU A 881 -19.24 4.43 -6.22
N HIS A 882 -19.46 4.57 -7.53
CA HIS A 882 -20.66 5.16 -8.10
C HIS A 882 -21.93 4.34 -7.77
N ARG A 883 -21.79 3.03 -7.50
CA ARG A 883 -22.87 2.19 -6.97
C ARG A 883 -23.09 2.32 -5.47
N GLY A 884 -22.10 2.78 -4.70
CA GLY A 884 -22.28 3.09 -3.27
C GLY A 884 -23.44 4.07 -3.04
N VAL A 885 -23.68 4.95 -4.02
CA VAL A 885 -24.87 5.81 -4.15
C VAL A 885 -26.17 5.01 -3.96
N ARG A 886 -26.31 3.82 -4.57
CA ARG A 886 -27.50 2.94 -4.46
C ARG A 886 -27.75 2.45 -3.04
N SER A 887 -26.69 2.18 -2.26
CA SER A 887 -26.82 1.73 -0.86
C SER A 887 -27.35 2.82 0.07
N VAL A 888 -27.05 4.09 -0.23
CA VAL A 888 -27.60 5.27 0.46
C VAL A 888 -29.09 5.46 0.09
N ILE A 889 -29.48 5.03 -1.11
CA ILE A 889 -30.78 5.31 -1.74
C ILE A 889 -31.83 4.22 -1.51
N SER A 890 -31.44 2.94 -1.38
CA SER A 890 -32.36 1.80 -1.45
C SER A 890 -33.48 1.80 -0.39
N ASN A 891 -33.26 2.45 0.76
CA ASN A 891 -34.22 2.49 1.87
C ASN A 891 -35.18 3.70 1.82
N ASN A 892 -34.99 4.66 0.89
CA ASN A 892 -35.79 5.89 0.81
C ASN A 892 -36.22 6.25 -0.64
N TRP A 893 -36.29 5.24 -1.53
CA TRP A 893 -36.53 5.41 -2.97
C TRP A 893 -37.79 6.23 -3.32
N GLN A 894 -38.88 6.08 -2.56
CA GLN A 894 -40.12 6.85 -2.79
C GLN A 894 -39.92 8.36 -2.66
N MET A 895 -39.02 8.82 -1.78
CA MET A 895 -38.77 10.24 -1.53
C MET A 895 -37.81 10.85 -2.56
N LEU A 896 -37.00 10.04 -3.21
CA LEU A 896 -36.03 10.44 -4.24
C LEU A 896 -36.60 10.33 -5.66
N ARG A 897 -37.78 9.71 -5.85
CA ARG A 897 -38.39 9.50 -7.17
C ARG A 897 -38.66 10.82 -7.90
N GLU A 898 -39.25 11.81 -7.22
CA GLU A 898 -39.48 13.16 -7.77
C GLU A 898 -38.18 13.92 -8.08
N LEU A 899 -37.12 13.69 -7.28
CA LEU A 899 -35.82 14.34 -7.46
C LEU A 899 -35.00 13.71 -8.59
N SER A 900 -35.11 12.39 -8.76
CA SER A 900 -34.47 11.64 -9.85
C SER A 900 -35.11 11.99 -11.20
N ALA A 901 -36.44 12.17 -11.23
CA ALA A 901 -37.16 12.67 -12.40
C ALA A 901 -36.69 14.10 -12.77
N LYS A 902 -36.60 15.02 -11.79
CA LYS A 902 -36.09 16.38 -12.02
C LYS A 902 -34.62 16.42 -12.46
N ALA A 903 -33.75 15.61 -11.87
CA ALA A 903 -32.33 15.51 -12.26
C ALA A 903 -32.13 14.91 -13.68
N LEU A 904 -33.11 14.18 -14.19
CA LEU A 904 -33.14 13.62 -15.55
C LEU A 904 -34.02 14.43 -16.53
N MET A 905 -34.57 15.58 -16.11
CA MET A 905 -35.53 16.40 -16.89
C MET A 905 -36.79 15.63 -17.34
N LEU A 906 -37.32 14.76 -16.49
CA LEU A 906 -38.56 14.04 -16.73
C LEU A 906 -39.72 14.81 -16.06
N GLU A 907 -40.77 15.14 -16.83
CA GLU A 907 -42.04 15.62 -16.27
C GLU A 907 -42.82 14.48 -15.59
N ASP A 908 -42.75 13.26 -16.15
CA ASP A 908 -43.25 12.00 -15.59
C ASP A 908 -42.41 10.80 -16.13
N GLU A 909 -42.34 9.68 -15.40
CA GLU A 909 -41.69 8.43 -15.81
C GLU A 909 -42.35 7.79 -17.05
N SER A 910 -43.59 8.17 -17.38
CA SER A 910 -44.33 7.69 -18.56
C SER A 910 -43.68 8.05 -19.91
N ASP A 911 -42.75 9.01 -19.92
CA ASP A 911 -42.04 9.43 -21.13
C ASP A 911 -40.91 8.46 -21.52
N LEU A 912 -40.44 7.60 -20.60
CA LEU A 912 -39.36 6.66 -20.87
C LEU A 912 -39.87 5.32 -21.41
N PRO A 913 -39.08 4.61 -22.23
CA PRO A 913 -39.46 3.30 -22.75
C PRO A 913 -39.68 2.28 -21.61
N THR A 914 -40.67 1.41 -21.77
CA THR A 914 -40.95 0.30 -20.85
C THR A 914 -39.76 -0.63 -20.76
N ARG A 915 -39.32 -0.98 -19.54
CA ARG A 915 -38.23 -1.94 -19.35
C ARG A 915 -38.64 -3.33 -19.84
N GLY A 916 -37.74 -4.01 -20.57
CA GLY A 916 -37.98 -5.34 -21.13
C GLY A 916 -38.63 -5.33 -22.52
N GLU A 917 -39.01 -4.17 -23.05
CA GLU A 917 -39.55 -4.01 -24.41
C GLU A 917 -38.57 -3.18 -25.26
N PRO A 918 -37.55 -3.80 -25.88
CA PRO A 918 -36.53 -3.07 -26.63
C PRO A 918 -37.15 -2.38 -27.86
N GLN A 919 -36.84 -1.10 -28.03
CA GLN A 919 -37.21 -0.31 -29.23
C GLN A 919 -36.06 -0.26 -30.24
N GLY A 920 -34.83 -0.52 -29.79
CA GLY A 920 -33.60 -0.53 -30.57
C GLY A 920 -32.94 -1.88 -30.70
N ASN A 921 -31.88 -1.88 -31.50
CA ASN A 921 -31.12 -3.06 -31.89
C ASN A 921 -29.61 -2.93 -31.59
N GLU A 922 -29.19 -1.89 -30.87
CA GLU A 922 -27.79 -1.61 -30.52
C GLU A 922 -27.11 -2.80 -29.85
N CYS A 923 -27.84 -3.58 -29.05
CA CYS A 923 -27.30 -4.73 -28.34
C CYS A 923 -27.70 -6.10 -28.92
N ASP A 924 -28.31 -6.17 -30.11
CA ASP A 924 -28.75 -7.44 -30.71
C ASP A 924 -27.60 -8.41 -30.98
N SER A 925 -26.45 -7.89 -31.41
CA SER A 925 -25.23 -8.67 -31.63
C SER A 925 -24.73 -9.32 -30.33
N LEU A 926 -24.83 -8.61 -29.21
CA LEU A 926 -24.48 -9.12 -27.88
C LEU A 926 -25.51 -10.15 -27.40
N ARG A 927 -26.81 -9.93 -27.60
CA ARG A 927 -27.83 -10.93 -27.26
C ARG A 927 -27.57 -12.25 -27.97
N HIS A 928 -27.35 -12.18 -29.29
CA HIS A 928 -27.06 -13.37 -30.09
C HIS A 928 -25.77 -14.08 -29.68
N LEU A 929 -24.71 -13.31 -29.33
CA LEU A 929 -23.49 -13.86 -28.74
C LEU A 929 -23.78 -14.64 -27.47
N LEU A 930 -24.54 -14.06 -26.53
CA LEU A 930 -24.79 -14.64 -25.22
C LEU A 930 -25.68 -15.88 -25.27
N GLU A 931 -26.59 -15.96 -26.25
CA GLU A 931 -27.42 -17.14 -26.51
C GLU A 931 -26.60 -18.33 -27.03
N THR A 932 -25.59 -18.06 -27.86
CA THR A 932 -24.79 -19.08 -28.55
C THR A 932 -23.49 -19.42 -27.82
N ALA A 933 -23.02 -18.55 -26.92
CA ALA A 933 -21.81 -18.75 -26.14
C ALA A 933 -21.97 -19.88 -25.10
N ASP A 934 -20.89 -20.63 -24.91
CA ASP A 934 -20.76 -21.67 -23.89
C ASP A 934 -20.56 -21.04 -22.50
N LEU A 935 -21.69 -20.62 -21.92
CA LEU A 935 -21.76 -19.92 -20.64
C LEU A 935 -22.61 -20.72 -19.65
N SER A 936 -22.22 -20.68 -18.37
CA SER A 936 -23.07 -21.18 -17.31
C SER A 936 -24.40 -20.41 -17.29
N PRO A 937 -25.53 -21.04 -16.88
CA PRO A 937 -26.82 -20.36 -16.81
C PRO A 937 -26.78 -19.05 -15.99
N ALA A 938 -26.08 -19.06 -14.85
CA ALA A 938 -25.95 -17.89 -13.99
C ALA A 938 -25.12 -16.76 -14.62
N THR A 939 -24.04 -17.10 -15.33
CA THR A 939 -23.21 -16.12 -16.06
C THR A 939 -23.98 -15.52 -17.23
N ARG A 940 -24.71 -16.36 -17.98
CA ARG A 940 -25.56 -15.90 -19.09
C ARG A 940 -26.64 -14.95 -18.60
N GLU A 941 -27.33 -15.30 -17.52
CA GLU A 941 -28.35 -14.44 -16.91
C GLU A 941 -27.75 -13.09 -16.49
N THR A 942 -26.59 -13.10 -15.83
CA THR A 942 -25.87 -11.88 -15.43
C THR A 942 -25.56 -10.97 -16.62
N TYR A 943 -25.04 -11.53 -17.72
CA TYR A 943 -24.75 -10.75 -18.93
C TYR A 943 -26.02 -10.26 -19.62
N MET A 944 -27.07 -11.09 -19.69
CA MET A 944 -28.34 -10.72 -20.32
C MET A 944 -28.99 -9.54 -19.59
N GLN A 945 -28.98 -9.55 -18.25
CA GLN A 945 -29.46 -8.42 -17.45
C GLN A 945 -28.68 -7.13 -17.72
N ALA A 946 -27.35 -7.22 -17.85
CA ALA A 946 -26.52 -6.06 -18.18
C ALA A 946 -26.81 -5.51 -19.59
N VAL A 947 -27.01 -6.41 -20.56
CA VAL A 947 -27.37 -6.09 -21.95
C VAL A 947 -28.76 -5.48 -22.07
N GLU A 948 -29.76 -6.03 -21.38
CA GLU A 948 -31.12 -5.48 -21.35
C GLU A 948 -31.16 -4.09 -20.72
N SER A 949 -30.45 -3.90 -19.61
CA SER A 949 -30.28 -2.59 -18.99
C SER A 949 -29.57 -1.59 -19.91
N LEU A 950 -28.58 -2.06 -20.69
CA LEU A 950 -27.86 -1.22 -21.64
C LEU A 950 -28.75 -0.81 -22.83
N GLN A 951 -29.50 -1.75 -23.40
CA GLN A 951 -30.45 -1.48 -24.48
C GLN A 951 -31.51 -0.47 -24.04
N TRP A 952 -32.05 -0.63 -22.83
CA TRP A 952 -32.98 0.34 -22.27
C TRP A 952 -32.35 1.74 -22.15
N GLY A 953 -31.06 1.83 -21.79
CA GLY A 953 -30.34 3.09 -21.76
C GLY A 953 -30.22 3.76 -23.14
N PHE A 954 -29.99 2.99 -24.21
CA PHE A 954 -30.00 3.52 -25.58
C PHE A 954 -31.40 3.98 -26.02
N ASP A 955 -32.44 3.20 -25.72
CA ASP A 955 -33.82 3.57 -26.04
C ASP A 955 -34.23 4.84 -25.29
N ALA A 956 -33.82 4.97 -24.02
CA ALA A 956 -34.04 6.18 -23.24
C ALA A 956 -33.33 7.42 -23.84
N GLN A 957 -32.10 7.26 -24.33
CA GLN A 957 -31.35 8.35 -24.97
C GLN A 957 -32.02 8.87 -26.25
N ARG A 958 -32.75 8.01 -26.99
CA ARG A 958 -33.50 8.42 -28.19
C ARG A 958 -34.70 9.30 -27.86
N VAL A 959 -35.28 9.14 -26.67
CA VAL A 959 -36.38 9.99 -26.20
C VAL A 959 -35.86 11.27 -25.53
N ARG A 960 -34.77 11.15 -24.77
CA ARG A 960 -34.11 12.27 -24.07
C ARG A 960 -32.60 12.11 -24.12
N HIS A 961 -31.94 12.97 -24.89
CA HIS A 961 -30.48 12.96 -25.01
C HIS A 961 -29.82 13.73 -23.85
N VAL A 962 -29.89 13.16 -22.63
CA VAL A 962 -29.32 13.74 -21.40
C VAL A 962 -28.18 12.88 -20.85
N VAL A 963 -27.10 13.55 -20.44
CA VAL A 963 -25.86 12.89 -20.00
C VAL A 963 -26.00 12.06 -18.74
N GLY A 964 -26.98 12.37 -17.89
CA GLY A 964 -27.30 11.59 -16.70
C GLY A 964 -27.62 10.12 -17.00
N LEU A 965 -28.13 9.81 -18.21
CA LEU A 965 -28.40 8.44 -18.63
C LEU A 965 -27.11 7.61 -18.77
N ALA A 966 -26.01 8.21 -19.21
CA ALA A 966 -24.71 7.53 -19.32
C ALA A 966 -24.13 7.15 -17.94
N PHE A 967 -24.50 7.88 -16.88
CA PHE A 967 -24.12 7.56 -15.50
C PHE A 967 -25.11 6.61 -14.81
N ALA A 968 -26.28 6.36 -15.40
CA ALA A 968 -27.29 5.48 -14.83
C ALA A 968 -26.93 3.99 -14.97
N TRP A 969 -26.37 3.57 -16.11
CA TRP A 969 -26.07 2.16 -16.38
C TRP A 969 -25.09 1.52 -15.36
N PRO A 970 -23.97 2.17 -14.97
CA PRO A 970 -23.08 1.65 -13.91
C PRO A 970 -23.77 1.38 -12.57
N ILE A 971 -24.87 2.09 -12.26
CA ILE A 971 -25.66 1.91 -11.04
C ILE A 971 -26.59 0.68 -11.14
N GLN A 972 -27.02 0.35 -12.36
CA GLN A 972 -28.06 -0.64 -12.64
C GLN A 972 -27.54 -2.08 -12.78
N ILE A 973 -26.35 -2.26 -13.34
CA ILE A 973 -25.72 -3.57 -13.54
C ILE A 973 -25.54 -4.34 -12.21
N SER A 974 -25.25 -5.64 -12.23
CA SER A 974 -25.07 -6.43 -11.01
C SER A 974 -23.61 -6.40 -10.50
N THR A 975 -23.37 -6.80 -9.25
CA THR A 975 -21.99 -6.92 -8.71
C THR A 975 -21.23 -8.03 -9.39
N GLU A 976 -21.96 -9.08 -9.77
CA GLU A 976 -21.48 -10.26 -10.48
C GLU A 976 -20.97 -9.87 -11.87
N TYR A 977 -21.65 -8.95 -12.57
CA TYR A 977 -21.15 -8.39 -13.83
C TYR A 977 -19.83 -7.64 -13.64
N LEU A 978 -19.68 -6.86 -12.57
CA LEU A 978 -18.43 -6.15 -12.29
C LEU A 978 -17.28 -7.12 -11.96
N ASP A 979 -17.57 -8.22 -11.28
CA ASP A 979 -16.57 -9.26 -11.04
C ASP A 979 -16.13 -9.94 -12.35
N LEU A 980 -17.06 -10.20 -13.27
CA LEU A 980 -16.75 -10.71 -14.61
C LEU A 980 -15.94 -9.70 -15.43
N LEU A 981 -16.22 -8.40 -15.29
CA LEU A 981 -15.47 -7.32 -15.93
C LEU A 981 -14.04 -7.20 -15.34
N LYS A 982 -13.90 -7.32 -14.02
CA LYS A 982 -12.61 -7.36 -13.31
C LYS A 982 -11.77 -8.57 -13.71
N GLN A 983 -12.42 -9.70 -13.96
CA GLN A 983 -11.82 -10.91 -14.53
C GLN A 983 -11.50 -10.77 -16.02
N ARG A 984 -11.85 -9.65 -16.66
CA ARG A 984 -11.57 -9.35 -18.08
C ARG A 984 -12.21 -10.37 -19.02
N ARG A 985 -13.37 -10.90 -18.65
CA ARG A 985 -14.12 -11.82 -19.49
C ARG A 985 -14.44 -11.13 -20.82
N PRO A 986 -14.11 -11.73 -21.97
CA PRO A 986 -14.29 -11.08 -23.26
C PRO A 986 -15.72 -10.60 -23.54
N GLU A 987 -16.73 -11.35 -23.13
CA GLU A 987 -18.14 -10.98 -23.25
C GLU A 987 -18.47 -9.74 -22.42
N ALA A 988 -17.93 -9.65 -21.19
CA ALA A 988 -18.08 -8.47 -20.33
C ALA A 988 -17.42 -7.24 -20.95
N LEU A 989 -16.25 -7.42 -21.57
CA LEU A 989 -15.54 -6.34 -22.26
C LEU A 989 -16.29 -5.89 -23.53
N ALA A 990 -16.88 -6.81 -24.29
CA ALA A 990 -17.72 -6.46 -25.44
C ALA A 990 -18.96 -5.65 -25.01
N ILE A 991 -19.62 -6.04 -23.91
CA ILE A 991 -20.73 -5.27 -23.31
C ILE A 991 -20.25 -3.88 -22.87
N LEU A 992 -19.07 -3.79 -22.24
CA LEU A 992 -18.49 -2.50 -21.84
C LEU A 992 -18.16 -1.60 -23.05
N ALA A 993 -17.70 -2.17 -24.16
CA ALA A 993 -17.44 -1.41 -25.38
C ALA A 993 -18.72 -0.81 -25.97
N HIS A 994 -19.85 -1.53 -25.89
CA HIS A 994 -21.15 -0.97 -26.29
C HIS A 994 -21.57 0.16 -25.36
N PHE A 995 -21.41 0.01 -24.04
CA PHE A 995 -21.63 1.11 -23.10
C PHE A 995 -20.75 2.33 -23.40
N ALA A 996 -19.52 2.13 -23.85
CA ALA A 996 -18.63 3.22 -24.21
C ALA A 996 -19.11 4.04 -25.43
N VAL A 997 -19.99 3.49 -26.28
CA VAL A 997 -20.68 4.26 -27.34
C VAL A 997 -21.62 5.29 -26.74
N MET A 998 -22.34 4.93 -25.67
CA MET A 998 -23.20 5.83 -24.90
C MET A 998 -22.41 6.98 -24.27
N LEU A 999 -21.18 6.71 -23.81
CA LEU A 999 -20.26 7.77 -23.38
C LEU A 999 -19.81 8.60 -24.59
N HIS A 1000 -19.45 7.97 -25.70
CA HIS A 1000 -18.96 8.67 -26.89
C HIS A 1000 -19.99 9.62 -27.52
N SER A 1001 -21.28 9.29 -27.48
CA SER A 1001 -22.36 10.19 -27.94
C SER A 1001 -22.46 11.47 -27.10
N HIS A 1002 -21.92 11.46 -25.89
CA HIS A 1002 -21.89 12.60 -24.97
C HIS A 1002 -20.50 13.22 -24.80
N ARG A 1003 -19.56 12.97 -25.71
CA ARG A 1003 -18.17 13.48 -25.68
C ARG A 1003 -18.03 15.02 -25.61
N SER A 1004 -19.08 15.77 -25.96
CA SER A 1004 -19.11 17.23 -25.81
C SER A 1004 -19.18 17.66 -24.35
N ALA A 1005 -19.62 16.79 -23.45
CA ALA A 1005 -19.55 17.01 -22.02
C ALA A 1005 -18.09 17.01 -21.54
N TRP A 1006 -17.68 18.07 -20.84
CA TRP A 1006 -16.31 18.25 -20.35
C TRP A 1006 -15.80 17.06 -19.51
N LEU A 1007 -16.72 16.43 -18.77
CA LEU A 1007 -16.42 15.31 -17.90
C LEU A 1007 -16.13 14.03 -18.68
N ILE A 1008 -16.79 13.84 -19.83
CA ILE A 1008 -16.69 12.64 -20.65
C ILE A 1008 -15.55 12.77 -21.66
N GLY A 1009 -15.49 13.86 -22.43
CA GLY A 1009 -14.43 14.10 -23.41
C GLY A 1009 -14.10 12.86 -24.25
N GLY A 1010 -12.83 12.43 -24.22
CA GLY A 1010 -12.33 11.27 -24.96
C GLY A 1010 -12.64 9.89 -24.36
N ALA A 1011 -13.32 9.81 -23.21
CA ALA A 1011 -13.47 8.57 -22.43
C ALA A 1011 -14.06 7.40 -23.23
N GLY A 1012 -15.17 7.64 -23.95
CA GLY A 1012 -15.82 6.59 -24.76
C GLY A 1012 -14.92 6.04 -25.86
N ARG A 1013 -14.19 6.93 -26.56
CA ARG A 1013 -13.22 6.54 -27.58
C ARG A 1013 -12.10 5.70 -26.98
N TYR A 1014 -11.52 6.19 -25.88
CA TYR A 1014 -10.42 5.49 -25.21
C TYR A 1014 -10.82 4.08 -24.77
N ILE A 1015 -12.02 3.89 -24.20
CA ILE A 1015 -12.50 2.55 -23.81
C ILE A 1015 -12.67 1.65 -25.03
N ILE A 1016 -13.32 2.12 -26.10
CA ILE A 1016 -13.57 1.32 -27.31
C ILE A 1016 -12.24 0.91 -27.95
N GLU A 1017 -11.31 1.85 -28.13
CA GLU A 1017 -9.99 1.58 -28.70
C GLU A 1017 -9.17 0.62 -27.83
N SER A 1018 -9.20 0.81 -26.50
CA SER A 1018 -8.46 -0.06 -25.58
C SER A 1018 -9.01 -1.48 -25.53
N ILE A 1019 -10.34 -1.64 -25.53
CA ILE A 1019 -10.99 -2.97 -25.57
C ILE A 1019 -10.75 -3.65 -26.92
N SER A 1020 -10.85 -2.91 -28.02
CA SER A 1020 -10.62 -3.46 -29.36
C SER A 1020 -9.17 -3.91 -29.54
N GLY A 1021 -8.21 -3.12 -29.04
CA GLY A 1021 -6.79 -3.50 -29.00
C GLY A 1021 -6.51 -4.71 -28.10
N TYR A 1022 -7.28 -4.88 -27.03
CA TYR A 1022 -7.12 -5.99 -26.08
C TYR A 1022 -7.73 -7.31 -26.56
N LEU A 1023 -8.96 -7.30 -27.09
CA LEU A 1023 -9.69 -8.51 -27.48
C LEU A 1023 -9.21 -9.10 -28.81
N GLY A 1024 -8.63 -8.28 -29.69
CA GLY A 1024 -8.09 -8.72 -30.97
C GLY A 1024 -9.16 -9.08 -32.02
N THR A 1025 -8.69 -9.58 -33.16
CA THR A 1025 -9.50 -9.65 -34.40
C THR A 1025 -10.67 -10.63 -34.35
N TYR A 1026 -10.61 -11.66 -33.50
CA TYR A 1026 -11.72 -12.60 -33.31
C TYR A 1026 -13.01 -11.89 -32.86
N TRP A 1027 -12.89 -10.81 -32.08
CA TRP A 1027 -14.01 -10.06 -31.54
C TRP A 1027 -14.54 -8.95 -32.46
N GLU A 1028 -13.96 -8.77 -33.64
CA GLU A 1028 -14.30 -7.68 -34.56
C GLU A 1028 -15.78 -7.62 -34.91
N ASN A 1029 -16.45 -8.76 -35.11
CA ASN A 1029 -17.87 -8.77 -35.47
C ASN A 1029 -18.75 -8.17 -34.38
N TRP A 1030 -18.44 -8.41 -33.11
CA TRP A 1030 -19.20 -7.87 -31.97
C TRP A 1030 -18.73 -6.46 -31.60
N LEU A 1031 -17.50 -6.09 -31.93
CA LEU A 1031 -16.97 -4.74 -31.73
C LEU A 1031 -17.19 -3.80 -32.92
N ALA A 1032 -17.68 -4.30 -34.05
CA ALA A 1032 -17.86 -3.55 -35.29
C ALA A 1032 -18.76 -2.33 -35.09
N TRP A 1033 -19.88 -2.49 -34.39
CA TRP A 1033 -20.79 -1.37 -34.12
C TRP A 1033 -20.16 -0.32 -33.18
N PRO A 1034 -19.57 -0.68 -32.02
CA PRO A 1034 -18.84 0.29 -31.21
C PRO A 1034 -17.72 1.02 -31.92
N VAL A 1035 -16.93 0.32 -32.75
CA VAL A 1035 -15.85 0.92 -33.53
C VAL A 1035 -16.39 1.84 -34.63
N ALA A 1036 -17.46 1.43 -35.32
CA ALA A 1036 -18.10 2.27 -36.34
C ALA A 1036 -18.65 3.57 -35.74
N ALA A 1037 -19.18 3.53 -34.52
CA ALA A 1037 -19.68 4.70 -33.82
C ALA A 1037 -18.59 5.76 -33.54
N LEU A 1038 -17.30 5.40 -33.57
CA LEU A 1038 -16.19 6.37 -33.46
C LEU A 1038 -15.96 7.20 -34.74
N ALA A 1039 -16.43 6.69 -35.89
CA ALA A 1039 -16.23 7.28 -37.21
C ALA A 1039 -17.32 8.29 -37.59
N GLU A 1040 -18.44 8.31 -36.88
CA GLU A 1040 -19.52 9.27 -37.13
C GLU A 1040 -19.08 10.70 -36.72
N SER A 1041 -18.81 11.54 -37.72
CA SER A 1041 -18.57 12.97 -37.52
C SER A 1041 -19.84 13.67 -37.05
N SER A 1042 -19.70 14.50 -36.02
CA SER A 1042 -20.70 15.42 -35.46
C SER A 1042 -21.78 15.87 -36.45
N THR A 1043 -23.00 15.39 -36.28
CA THR A 1043 -24.18 16.20 -36.56
C THR A 1043 -24.56 16.91 -35.25
N PRO A 1044 -24.54 18.26 -35.20
CA PRO A 1044 -25.25 18.95 -34.13
C PRO A 1044 -26.74 18.70 -34.35
N ALA A 1045 -27.35 17.89 -33.51
CA ALA A 1045 -28.81 17.87 -33.40
C ALA A 1045 -29.23 19.18 -32.73
N GLU A 1046 -30.08 19.93 -33.44
CA GLU A 1046 -30.72 21.19 -33.03
C GLU A 1046 -31.45 21.10 -31.69
#